data_AF-A0A5B9WUV9-F1
#
_entry.id   AF-A0A5B9WUV9-F1
#
_cell.length_a   1.000
_cell.length_b   1.000
_cell.length_c   1.000
_cell.angle_alpha   90.00
_cell.angle_beta   90.00
_cell.angle_gamma   90.00
#
_symmetry.space_group_name_H-M   'P 1'
#
loop_
_entity.id
_entity.type
_entity.pdbx_description
1 polymer ?
#
loop_
_entity_poly.entity_id
_entity_poly.type
_entity_poly.pdbx_seq_one_letter_code
_entity_poly.pdbx_strand_id
1 'polypeptide(L)'
;MKIKVKCFLQKIRPAILFLIILSSPLLSRAQALININAAEGPYAFDLPFGVLIPPGTPRTVGVQGATATVLWDYASKPFAVPGFVETARGFTVKGLTVELPADPGAPISSAATVNITGTPTETGTFSFTLIVTNEDLSQTRNREIEVRISRDLQVALVLDRSGSMGAMLGATTRWEALKNAVASFVNKYQALNRPSDQLTLTYFDTDVVPASACCNGLTTVTPALPGTVTTDLLANNPTGLTNLGRGIEVSQTKLSDPNKGRSILVFTDGQQNQTPMVSNNGQNIGATPIPGNGAPGNIKMFTIGLHAPGATNQMLQNLAGHTGGTYNHTETGNDLDAAFDAALTSILAGSSPQLISRNITKINPGGGMQKLQEFPLNNRVEKLLLEFTYDRKFEIPQLVQTLYQIRVLYNGANVTFRAKPSFAGNYTNSLLLTYSFGGDVDVPLTPEGKWEVFMSDSVVKISQVKLTSLADDHYFHMNRTLGNPAPKVQDQYPVTMQLDWLGHPIKNATVDVLVRRPGEDLGHLLGTNPFVAKLSDAQDAGSPGQQKFDQLLASDSVFRNLLLTKSENTFPLTHKENGKYEGTFNGLTVSGTYNLLFRIKAVDSAGGTIERFHEESFYTTFAGVDPAKSSITTSIDNGILIMTIKPVTKYKDYLVGPGYGDAFTVSNSAIKIDKVVDNQDGSYVITFSGSVSESTTLTLAGQEVHTGKLEDAGKSGSFIDKIKAWLESLGLPAWTIWLILLLILLLIWLAARKKKK
;
A
#
# COMPACT_ATOMS: atom_id res chain seq x y z
N MET A 1 23.63 -60.80 -41.75
CA MET A 1 22.76 -59.63 -41.45
C MET A 1 22.46 -59.39 -39.96
N LYS A 2 22.78 -60.29 -39.02
CA LYS A 2 22.41 -60.15 -37.58
C LYS A 2 23.35 -59.29 -36.70
N ILE A 3 24.56 -58.95 -37.15
CA ILE A 3 25.57 -58.29 -36.29
C ILE A 3 25.49 -56.75 -36.32
N LYS A 4 24.93 -56.15 -37.37
CA LYS A 4 24.82 -54.68 -37.47
C LYS A 4 23.66 -54.05 -36.68
N VAL A 5 22.63 -54.83 -36.33
CA VAL A 5 21.45 -54.33 -35.58
C VAL A 5 21.76 -54.14 -34.09
N LYS A 6 22.58 -55.02 -33.49
CA LYS A 6 22.98 -54.91 -32.07
C LYS A 6 23.80 -53.64 -31.78
N CYS A 7 24.70 -53.26 -32.69
CA CYS A 7 25.57 -52.10 -32.50
C CYS A 7 24.81 -50.76 -32.65
N PHE A 8 23.74 -50.73 -33.46
CA PHE A 8 22.89 -49.55 -33.63
C PHE A 8 21.97 -49.32 -32.41
N LEU A 9 21.37 -50.38 -31.88
CA LEU A 9 20.52 -50.31 -30.67
C LEU A 9 21.29 -49.90 -29.40
N GLN A 10 22.58 -50.26 -29.31
CA GLN A 10 23.41 -49.94 -28.14
C GLN A 10 23.85 -48.45 -28.11
N LYS A 11 23.95 -47.80 -29.27
CA LYS A 11 24.25 -46.35 -29.37
C LYS A 11 23.00 -45.46 -29.22
N ILE A 12 21.82 -45.96 -29.58
CA ILE A 12 20.55 -45.24 -29.44
C ILE A 12 20.06 -45.22 -27.98
N ARG A 13 20.38 -46.26 -27.20
CA ARG A 13 19.92 -46.39 -25.81
C ARG A 13 20.25 -45.20 -24.90
N PRO A 14 21.49 -44.66 -24.85
CA PRO A 14 21.78 -43.47 -24.05
C PRO A 14 21.11 -42.21 -24.61
N ALA A 15 20.97 -42.06 -25.93
CA ALA A 15 20.28 -40.92 -26.54
C ALA A 15 18.78 -40.91 -26.26
N ILE A 16 18.11 -42.06 -26.30
CA ILE A 16 16.69 -42.22 -25.90
C ILE A 16 16.54 -42.00 -24.40
N LEU A 17 17.45 -42.52 -23.57
CA LEU A 17 17.41 -42.28 -22.12
C LEU A 17 17.59 -40.78 -21.81
N PHE A 18 18.48 -40.09 -22.52
CA PHE A 18 18.68 -38.64 -22.40
C PHE A 18 17.47 -37.85 -22.89
N LEU A 19 16.80 -38.28 -23.98
CA LEU A 19 15.57 -37.68 -24.48
C LEU A 19 14.38 -37.92 -23.55
N ILE A 20 14.29 -39.10 -22.92
CA ILE A 20 13.28 -39.43 -21.90
C ILE A 20 13.55 -38.62 -20.62
N ILE A 21 14.80 -38.45 -20.21
CA ILE A 21 15.14 -37.63 -19.03
C ILE A 21 14.91 -36.13 -19.31
N LEU A 22 15.21 -35.62 -20.50
CA LEU A 22 14.92 -34.24 -20.91
C LEU A 22 13.42 -33.98 -21.14
N SER A 23 12.63 -35.00 -21.50
CA SER A 23 11.16 -34.90 -21.66
C SER A 23 10.37 -35.30 -20.41
N SER A 24 11.00 -35.94 -19.42
CA SER A 24 10.34 -36.36 -18.18
C SER A 24 9.75 -35.22 -17.34
N PRO A 25 10.34 -34.00 -17.27
CA PRO A 25 9.71 -32.85 -16.62
C PRO A 25 8.56 -32.25 -17.45
N LEU A 26 8.51 -32.55 -18.75
CA LEU A 26 7.39 -32.17 -19.64
C LEU A 26 6.25 -33.19 -19.63
N LEU A 27 6.46 -34.37 -19.02
CA LEU A 27 5.51 -35.49 -18.97
C LEU A 27 4.99 -35.80 -17.55
N SER A 28 5.47 -35.14 -16.50
CA SER A 28 4.75 -35.09 -15.22
C SER A 28 3.48 -34.26 -15.39
N ARG A 29 2.46 -34.88 -15.98
CA ARG A 29 1.11 -34.33 -16.07
C ARG A 29 0.67 -33.98 -14.66
N ALA A 30 0.43 -32.70 -14.39
CA ALA A 30 -0.15 -32.24 -13.13
C ALA A 30 -1.64 -32.63 -13.05
N GLN A 31 -1.91 -33.94 -13.06
CA GLN A 31 -3.24 -34.51 -12.91
C GLN A 31 -3.50 -34.76 -11.43
N ALA A 32 -4.60 -34.24 -10.91
CA ALA A 32 -5.09 -34.64 -9.60
C ALA A 32 -5.72 -36.03 -9.72
N LEU A 33 -5.52 -36.90 -8.74
CA LEU A 33 -6.19 -38.20 -8.68
C LEU A 33 -7.14 -38.23 -7.48
N ILE A 34 -8.20 -39.02 -7.53
CA ILE A 34 -8.99 -39.36 -6.35
C ILE A 34 -8.82 -40.85 -6.15
N ASN A 35 -8.02 -41.23 -5.16
CA ASN A 35 -7.80 -42.63 -4.83
C ASN A 35 -9.00 -43.16 -4.04
N ILE A 36 -9.82 -44.02 -4.66
CA ILE A 36 -11.03 -44.52 -4.00
C ILE A 36 -10.73 -45.36 -2.74
N ASN A 37 -9.52 -45.91 -2.64
CA ASN A 37 -9.12 -46.78 -1.55
C ASN A 37 -8.47 -46.02 -0.38
N ALA A 38 -8.06 -44.76 -0.58
CA ALA A 38 -7.33 -43.99 0.42
C ALA A 38 -7.91 -42.58 0.57
N ALA A 39 -7.95 -42.05 1.79
CA ALA A 39 -8.22 -40.64 1.97
C ALA A 39 -6.99 -39.85 1.51
N GLU A 40 -7.21 -38.83 0.69
CA GLU A 40 -6.16 -37.92 0.23
C GLU A 40 -6.45 -36.51 0.74
N GLY A 41 -5.39 -35.75 1.00
CA GLY A 41 -5.52 -34.33 1.30
C GLY A 41 -6.00 -33.52 0.09
N PRO A 42 -6.28 -32.22 0.31
CA PRO A 42 -6.60 -31.28 -0.76
C PRO A 42 -5.57 -31.30 -1.88
N TYR A 43 -6.00 -30.99 -3.12
CA TYR A 43 -5.10 -30.80 -4.25
C TYR A 43 -5.23 -29.38 -4.80
N ALA A 44 -4.12 -28.66 -4.89
CA ALA A 44 -4.07 -27.30 -5.41
C ALA A 44 -3.66 -27.27 -6.88
N PHE A 45 -4.43 -26.54 -7.69
CA PHE A 45 -4.06 -26.13 -9.04
C PHE A 45 -3.62 -24.66 -9.03
N ASP A 46 -2.34 -24.41 -9.30
CA ASP A 46 -1.86 -23.06 -9.60
C ASP A 46 -1.98 -22.79 -11.10
N LEU A 47 -2.86 -21.84 -11.43
CA LEU A 47 -3.22 -21.46 -12.79
C LEU A 47 -2.80 -20.02 -13.10
N PRO A 48 -2.16 -19.77 -14.25
CA PRO A 48 -1.80 -18.43 -14.65
C PRO A 48 -3.03 -17.65 -15.12
N PHE A 49 -3.12 -16.39 -14.71
CA PHE A 49 -4.13 -15.45 -15.19
C PHE A 49 -4.06 -15.22 -16.70
N GLY A 50 -5.21 -15.11 -17.38
CA GLY A 50 -5.30 -14.70 -18.78
C GLY A 50 -4.81 -15.73 -19.80
N VAL A 51 -4.35 -16.90 -19.36
CA VAL A 51 -3.89 -17.98 -20.25
C VAL A 51 -5.04 -18.97 -20.48
N LEU A 52 -5.35 -19.24 -21.75
CA LEU A 52 -6.34 -20.25 -22.11
C LEU A 52 -5.88 -21.64 -21.64
N ILE A 53 -6.76 -22.34 -20.94
CA ILE A 53 -6.63 -23.74 -20.55
C ILE A 53 -7.51 -24.57 -21.49
N PRO A 54 -6.95 -25.09 -22.60
CA PRO A 54 -7.75 -25.85 -23.55
C PRO A 54 -8.24 -27.18 -22.98
N PRO A 55 -9.35 -27.72 -23.49
CA PRO A 55 -9.79 -29.08 -23.18
C PRO A 55 -8.67 -30.10 -23.44
N GLY A 56 -8.56 -31.11 -22.56
CA GLY A 56 -7.54 -32.16 -22.68
C GLY A 56 -6.13 -31.76 -22.24
N THR A 57 -5.94 -30.54 -21.70
CA THR A 57 -4.70 -30.18 -20.98
C THR A 57 -4.60 -30.92 -19.65
N PRO A 58 -3.39 -31.08 -19.07
CA PRO A 58 -3.18 -31.88 -17.86
C PRO A 58 -3.89 -31.36 -16.59
N ARG A 59 -4.70 -30.30 -16.66
CA ARG A 59 -5.46 -29.75 -15.52
C ARG A 59 -6.78 -30.52 -15.33
N THR A 60 -6.66 -31.84 -15.14
CA THR A 60 -7.81 -32.73 -14.95
C THR A 60 -7.76 -33.44 -13.60
N VAL A 61 -8.93 -33.88 -13.13
CA VAL A 61 -9.06 -34.75 -11.95
C VAL A 61 -9.51 -36.13 -12.41
N GLY A 62 -8.68 -37.14 -12.19
CA GLY A 62 -8.97 -38.54 -12.50
C GLY A 62 -9.26 -39.38 -11.26
N VAL A 63 -9.51 -40.67 -11.45
CA VAL A 63 -9.72 -41.64 -10.38
C VAL A 63 -8.57 -42.66 -10.34
N GLN A 64 -8.20 -43.10 -9.14
CA GLN A 64 -7.28 -44.21 -8.95
C GLN A 64 -7.91 -45.29 -8.06
N GLY A 65 -7.65 -46.55 -8.38
CA GLY A 65 -8.04 -47.69 -7.55
C GLY A 65 -9.52 -48.08 -7.61
N ALA A 66 -10.31 -47.45 -8.48
CA ALA A 66 -11.71 -47.76 -8.69
C ALA A 66 -11.93 -48.94 -9.64
N THR A 67 -13.16 -49.44 -9.66
CA THR A 67 -13.61 -50.43 -10.65
C THR A 67 -13.65 -49.81 -12.06
N ALA A 68 -14.12 -50.56 -13.07
CA ALA A 68 -14.22 -50.05 -14.43
C ALA A 68 -15.15 -48.83 -14.56
N THR A 69 -16.12 -48.68 -13.65
CA THR A 69 -17.18 -47.66 -13.70
C THR A 69 -17.35 -46.96 -12.35
N VAL A 70 -17.52 -45.64 -12.38
CA VAL A 70 -17.71 -44.78 -11.20
C VAL A 70 -18.84 -43.79 -11.42
N LEU A 71 -19.30 -43.20 -10.32
CA LEU A 71 -20.25 -42.10 -10.23
C LEU A 71 -19.51 -40.86 -9.74
N TRP A 72 -19.67 -39.74 -10.45
CA TRP A 72 -19.10 -38.45 -10.06
C TRP A 72 -20.19 -37.52 -9.52
N ASP A 73 -19.87 -36.76 -8.47
CA ASP A 73 -20.74 -35.70 -7.94
C ASP A 73 -19.90 -34.58 -7.28
N TYR A 74 -20.55 -33.50 -6.87
CA TYR A 74 -19.97 -32.43 -6.05
C TYR A 74 -20.49 -32.53 -4.61
N ALA A 75 -19.58 -32.65 -3.64
CA ALA A 75 -19.92 -32.46 -2.23
C ALA A 75 -20.10 -30.97 -1.91
N SER A 76 -19.35 -30.10 -2.59
CA SER A 76 -19.48 -28.65 -2.44
C SER A 76 -19.08 -27.92 -3.73
N LYS A 77 -19.66 -26.74 -3.93
CA LYS A 77 -19.36 -25.81 -5.02
C LYS A 77 -19.14 -24.40 -4.47
N PRO A 78 -18.42 -23.51 -5.17
CA PRO A 78 -18.06 -22.19 -4.68
C PRO A 78 -19.18 -21.15 -4.88
N PHE A 79 -20.41 -21.43 -4.40
CA PHE A 79 -21.59 -20.58 -4.61
C PHE A 79 -21.45 -19.13 -4.11
N ALA A 80 -20.57 -18.91 -3.12
CA ALA A 80 -20.33 -17.58 -2.54
C ALA A 80 -19.32 -16.73 -3.34
N VAL A 81 -18.65 -17.32 -4.34
CA VAL A 81 -17.63 -16.61 -5.12
C VAL A 81 -18.32 -15.77 -6.20
N PRO A 82 -18.02 -14.45 -6.28
CA PRO A 82 -18.55 -13.60 -7.33
C PRO A 82 -18.31 -14.16 -8.74
N GLY A 83 -19.32 -14.07 -9.60
CA GLY A 83 -19.26 -14.58 -10.98
C GLY A 83 -19.50 -16.08 -11.12
N PHE A 84 -19.94 -16.77 -10.06
CA PHE A 84 -20.37 -18.16 -10.13
C PHE A 84 -21.62 -18.32 -11.01
N VAL A 85 -21.58 -19.28 -11.92
CA VAL A 85 -22.70 -19.68 -12.78
C VAL A 85 -22.79 -21.20 -12.81
N GLU A 86 -23.93 -21.75 -12.41
CA GLU A 86 -24.19 -23.20 -12.47
C GLU A 86 -24.33 -23.66 -13.94
N THR A 87 -23.79 -24.84 -14.26
CA THR A 87 -23.98 -25.51 -15.57
C THR A 87 -24.61 -26.88 -15.36
N ALA A 88 -25.07 -27.52 -16.44
CA ALA A 88 -25.74 -28.83 -16.35
C ALA A 88 -24.88 -29.92 -15.67
N ARG A 89 -23.54 -29.84 -15.79
CA ARG A 89 -22.59 -30.83 -15.26
C ARG A 89 -21.56 -30.22 -14.31
N GLY A 90 -21.76 -29.00 -13.83
CA GLY A 90 -20.76 -28.30 -13.04
C GLY A 90 -21.03 -26.81 -12.90
N PHE A 91 -19.99 -25.99 -13.09
CA PHE A 91 -20.08 -24.55 -12.91
C PHE A 91 -18.99 -23.78 -13.66
N THR A 92 -19.20 -22.49 -13.85
CA THR A 92 -18.22 -21.51 -14.29
C THR A 92 -17.95 -20.48 -13.20
N VAL A 93 -16.69 -20.16 -12.94
CA VAL A 93 -16.27 -19.15 -11.97
C VAL A 93 -14.92 -18.56 -12.39
N LYS A 94 -14.74 -17.24 -12.27
CA LYS A 94 -13.49 -16.53 -12.67
C LYS A 94 -12.98 -16.86 -14.08
N GLY A 95 -13.89 -17.13 -15.03
CA GLY A 95 -13.55 -17.50 -16.41
C GLY A 95 -13.12 -18.96 -16.63
N LEU A 96 -13.18 -19.78 -15.58
CA LEU A 96 -12.93 -21.21 -15.62
C LEU A 96 -14.23 -22.00 -15.52
N THR A 97 -14.36 -23.02 -16.35
CA THR A 97 -15.45 -23.99 -16.31
C THR A 97 -14.93 -25.32 -15.78
N VAL A 98 -15.57 -25.81 -14.72
CA VAL A 98 -15.34 -27.12 -14.13
C VAL A 98 -16.51 -28.02 -14.50
N GLU A 99 -16.25 -29.09 -15.23
CA GLU A 99 -17.29 -30.01 -15.71
C GLU A 99 -16.96 -31.46 -15.36
N LEU A 100 -17.96 -32.16 -14.81
CA LEU A 100 -17.93 -33.60 -14.64
C LEU A 100 -17.93 -34.32 -16.00
N PRO A 101 -17.35 -35.52 -16.08
CA PRO A 101 -17.30 -36.26 -17.34
C PRO A 101 -18.67 -36.78 -17.80
N ALA A 102 -19.66 -36.90 -16.91
CA ALA A 102 -21.05 -37.24 -17.17
C ALA A 102 -22.00 -36.40 -16.30
N ASP A 103 -23.31 -36.57 -16.46
CA ASP A 103 -24.28 -35.97 -15.54
C ASP A 103 -24.02 -36.44 -14.09
N PRO A 104 -24.25 -35.59 -13.07
CA PRO A 104 -24.03 -35.98 -11.67
C PRO A 104 -24.73 -37.28 -11.31
N GLY A 105 -23.97 -38.23 -10.75
CA GLY A 105 -24.47 -39.56 -10.38
C GLY A 105 -24.68 -40.55 -11.53
N ALA A 106 -24.35 -40.20 -12.78
CA ALA A 106 -24.41 -41.13 -13.90
C ALA A 106 -23.18 -42.06 -13.95
N PRO A 107 -23.36 -43.37 -14.24
CA PRO A 107 -22.24 -44.30 -14.42
C PRO A 107 -21.37 -43.93 -15.61
N ILE A 108 -20.05 -43.85 -15.39
CA ILE A 108 -19.06 -43.58 -16.44
C ILE A 108 -17.76 -44.32 -16.17
N SER A 109 -16.96 -44.57 -17.22
CA SER A 109 -15.64 -45.19 -17.09
C SER A 109 -14.76 -44.45 -16.08
N SER A 110 -14.05 -45.18 -15.22
CA SER A 110 -13.07 -44.61 -14.28
C SER A 110 -11.85 -43.95 -14.95
N ALA A 111 -11.67 -44.15 -16.26
CA ALA A 111 -10.68 -43.43 -17.07
C ALA A 111 -11.12 -42.00 -17.44
N ALA A 112 -12.41 -41.67 -17.28
CA ALA A 112 -12.93 -40.34 -17.54
C ALA A 112 -12.53 -39.37 -16.43
N THR A 113 -12.32 -38.10 -16.79
CA THR A 113 -11.78 -37.10 -15.89
C THR A 113 -12.67 -35.86 -15.82
N VAL A 114 -12.68 -35.20 -14.67
CA VAL A 114 -13.22 -33.84 -14.53
C VAL A 114 -12.28 -32.88 -15.25
N ASN A 115 -12.84 -32.00 -16.08
CA ASN A 115 -12.07 -31.02 -16.85
C ASN A 115 -12.17 -29.64 -16.20
N ILE A 116 -11.03 -28.97 -16.07
CA ILE A 116 -10.95 -27.54 -15.73
C ILE A 116 -10.44 -26.82 -16.98
N THR A 117 -11.28 -25.97 -17.57
CA THR A 117 -11.01 -25.32 -18.87
C THR A 117 -11.42 -23.86 -18.86
N GLY A 118 -10.98 -23.10 -19.86
CA GLY A 118 -11.32 -21.67 -20.01
C GLY A 118 -10.13 -20.76 -19.82
N THR A 119 -10.38 -19.45 -19.77
CA THR A 119 -9.33 -18.44 -19.60
C THR A 119 -9.60 -17.71 -18.30
N PRO A 120 -8.75 -17.84 -17.27
CA PRO A 120 -8.96 -17.13 -16.02
C PRO A 120 -9.05 -15.61 -16.25
N THR A 121 -10.18 -15.01 -15.91
CA THR A 121 -10.47 -13.58 -16.11
C THR A 121 -10.27 -12.75 -14.85
N GLU A 122 -10.08 -13.40 -13.70
CA GLU A 122 -9.86 -12.77 -12.40
C GLU A 122 -8.83 -13.53 -11.58
N THR A 123 -8.04 -12.83 -10.77
CA THR A 123 -7.15 -13.46 -9.77
C THR A 123 -7.93 -13.90 -8.52
N GLY A 124 -7.29 -14.71 -7.69
CA GLY A 124 -7.79 -15.16 -6.39
C GLY A 124 -7.91 -16.68 -6.30
N THR A 125 -8.49 -17.15 -5.21
CA THR A 125 -8.65 -18.59 -4.96
C THR A 125 -10.11 -18.98 -4.76
N PHE A 126 -10.42 -20.23 -5.08
CA PHE A 126 -11.67 -20.88 -4.69
C PHE A 126 -11.42 -22.38 -4.49
N SER A 127 -12.29 -23.05 -3.73
CA SER A 127 -12.30 -24.52 -3.68
C SER A 127 -13.67 -25.11 -3.99
N PHE A 128 -13.65 -26.40 -4.32
CA PHE A 128 -14.82 -27.25 -4.49
C PHE A 128 -14.44 -28.67 -4.10
N THR A 129 -15.42 -29.48 -3.69
CA THR A 129 -15.16 -30.87 -3.29
C THR A 129 -15.84 -31.82 -4.26
N LEU A 130 -15.06 -32.71 -4.85
CA LEU A 130 -15.55 -33.78 -5.73
C LEU A 130 -15.81 -35.03 -4.90
N ILE A 131 -16.86 -35.77 -5.28
CA ILE A 131 -17.18 -37.11 -4.78
C ILE A 131 -17.02 -38.10 -5.92
N VAL A 132 -16.36 -39.22 -5.65
CA VAL A 132 -16.29 -40.38 -6.54
C VAL A 132 -16.77 -41.61 -5.79
N THR A 133 -17.72 -42.32 -6.37
CA THR A 133 -18.27 -43.56 -5.82
C THR A 133 -18.15 -44.69 -6.84
N ASN A 134 -17.78 -45.90 -6.42
CA ASN A 134 -17.86 -47.07 -7.31
C ASN A 134 -19.32 -47.27 -7.73
N GLU A 135 -19.55 -47.76 -8.95
CA GLU A 135 -20.92 -48.03 -9.44
C GLU A 135 -21.71 -48.99 -8.52
N ASP A 136 -21.02 -49.94 -7.87
CA ASP A 136 -21.60 -50.88 -6.91
C ASP A 136 -21.86 -50.28 -5.50
N LEU A 137 -21.57 -48.99 -5.32
CA LEU A 137 -21.67 -48.25 -4.05
C LEU A 137 -20.81 -48.82 -2.91
N SER A 138 -19.83 -49.69 -3.22
CA SER A 138 -18.96 -50.32 -2.21
C SER A 138 -18.05 -49.32 -1.50
N GLN A 139 -17.66 -48.25 -2.19
CA GLN A 139 -16.72 -47.25 -1.71
C GLN A 139 -17.05 -45.87 -2.30
N THR A 140 -16.98 -44.86 -1.44
CA THR A 140 -17.10 -43.45 -1.79
C THR A 140 -15.91 -42.69 -1.23
N ARG A 141 -15.35 -41.76 -2.01
CA ARG A 141 -14.29 -40.84 -1.59
C ARG A 141 -14.56 -39.44 -2.06
N ASN A 142 -14.12 -38.51 -1.21
CA ASN A 142 -14.20 -37.10 -1.49
C ASN A 142 -12.78 -36.54 -1.55
N ARG A 143 -12.55 -35.57 -2.43
CA ARG A 143 -11.31 -34.79 -2.46
C ARG A 143 -11.62 -33.32 -2.68
N GLU A 144 -11.06 -32.46 -1.84
CA GLU A 144 -11.12 -31.02 -2.03
C GLU A 144 -10.12 -30.63 -3.12
N ILE A 145 -10.60 -29.87 -4.10
CA ILE A 145 -9.80 -29.27 -5.16
C ILE A 145 -9.77 -27.76 -4.91
N GLU A 146 -8.57 -27.24 -4.82
CA GLU A 146 -8.31 -25.82 -4.67
C GLU A 146 -7.77 -25.27 -5.98
N VAL A 147 -8.24 -24.11 -6.38
CA VAL A 147 -7.78 -23.44 -7.59
C VAL A 147 -7.26 -22.08 -7.19
N ARG A 148 -6.00 -21.81 -7.55
CA ARG A 148 -5.36 -20.52 -7.34
C ARG A 148 -5.05 -19.89 -8.68
N ILE A 149 -5.65 -18.72 -8.92
CA ILE A 149 -5.40 -17.93 -10.12
C ILE A 149 -4.56 -16.73 -9.73
N SER A 150 -3.40 -16.61 -10.33
CA SER A 150 -2.50 -15.51 -10.02
C SER A 150 -1.85 -14.92 -11.27
N ARG A 151 -1.45 -13.65 -11.16
CA ARG A 151 -0.69 -12.95 -12.20
C ARG A 151 0.78 -12.96 -11.83
N ASP A 152 1.65 -13.21 -12.80
CA ASP A 152 3.05 -12.83 -12.69
C ASP A 152 3.15 -11.31 -12.54
N LEU A 153 4.17 -10.84 -11.83
CA LEU A 153 4.28 -9.43 -11.46
C LEU A 153 5.44 -8.74 -12.14
N GLN A 154 5.23 -7.46 -12.46
CA GLN A 154 6.27 -6.51 -12.84
C GLN A 154 6.21 -5.34 -11.85
N VAL A 155 7.26 -5.22 -11.04
CA VAL A 155 7.37 -4.17 -10.02
C VAL A 155 8.47 -3.20 -10.43
N ALA A 156 8.13 -1.92 -10.56
CA ALA A 156 9.11 -0.85 -10.71
C ALA A 156 9.31 -0.13 -9.37
N LEU A 157 10.55 -0.09 -8.89
CA LEU A 157 10.94 0.76 -7.78
C LEU A 157 11.39 2.12 -8.32
N VAL A 158 10.71 3.18 -7.91
CA VAL A 158 10.97 4.56 -8.34
C VAL A 158 11.47 5.34 -7.14
N LEU A 159 12.78 5.53 -7.10
CA LEU A 159 13.49 5.95 -5.90
C LEU A 159 14.07 7.35 -6.08
N ASP A 160 13.65 8.24 -5.20
CA ASP A 160 14.23 9.57 -5.07
C ASP A 160 15.70 9.50 -4.67
N ARG A 161 16.57 10.17 -5.43
CA ARG A 161 17.97 10.40 -5.08
C ARG A 161 18.30 11.91 -5.02
N SER A 162 17.31 12.79 -4.96
CA SER A 162 17.53 14.23 -4.82
C SER A 162 18.51 14.60 -3.69
N GLY A 163 19.11 15.79 -3.75
CA GLY A 163 20.11 16.21 -2.75
C GLY A 163 19.62 16.15 -1.30
N SER A 164 18.32 16.36 -1.06
CA SER A 164 17.68 16.22 0.27
C SER A 164 17.81 14.82 0.87
N MET A 165 17.96 13.79 0.04
CA MET A 165 18.21 12.41 0.50
C MET A 165 19.55 12.25 1.23
N GLY A 166 20.47 13.20 1.06
CA GLY A 166 21.73 13.28 1.81
C GLY A 166 21.56 13.79 3.25
N ALA A 167 20.40 14.36 3.59
CA ALA A 167 20.14 14.90 4.91
C ALA A 167 20.14 13.82 6.00
N MET A 168 20.55 14.22 7.21
CA MET A 168 20.57 13.34 8.37
C MET A 168 19.15 13.06 8.87
N LEU A 169 18.95 11.79 9.22
CA LEU A 169 17.78 11.22 9.84
C LEU A 169 18.22 10.49 11.11
N GLY A 170 18.36 11.24 12.20
CA GLY A 170 18.98 10.73 13.42
C GLY A 170 20.46 10.40 13.19
N ALA A 171 20.82 9.12 13.23
CA ALA A 171 22.20 8.65 13.10
C ALA A 171 22.61 8.25 11.66
N THR A 172 21.66 8.17 10.73
CA THR A 172 21.90 7.78 9.33
C THR A 172 21.35 8.83 8.38
N THR A 173 21.73 8.84 7.10
CA THR A 173 21.07 9.70 6.10
C THR A 173 19.74 9.09 5.64
N ARG A 174 18.86 9.90 5.04
CA ARG A 174 17.62 9.41 4.40
C ARG A 174 17.91 8.37 3.31
N TRP A 175 18.96 8.60 2.53
CA TRP A 175 19.45 7.65 1.52
C TRP A 175 19.88 6.31 2.13
N GLU A 176 20.60 6.33 3.26
CA GLU A 176 21.00 5.11 3.94
C GLU A 176 19.79 4.32 4.47
N ALA A 177 18.79 5.01 5.04
CA ALA A 177 17.54 4.39 5.44
C ALA A 177 16.81 3.75 4.25
N LEU A 178 16.73 4.46 3.12
CA LEU A 178 16.12 3.94 1.89
C LEU A 178 16.84 2.69 1.38
N LYS A 179 18.17 2.69 1.34
CA LYS A 179 18.96 1.52 0.92
C LYS A 179 18.64 0.29 1.77
N ASN A 180 18.56 0.46 3.08
CA ASN A 180 18.24 -0.64 4.00
C ASN A 180 16.80 -1.15 3.78
N ALA A 181 15.84 -0.25 3.59
CA ALA A 181 14.44 -0.61 3.35
C ALA A 181 14.26 -1.34 2.00
N VAL A 182 14.91 -0.87 0.93
CA VAL A 182 14.87 -1.52 -0.39
C VAL A 182 15.57 -2.88 -0.36
N ALA A 183 16.73 -2.99 0.31
CA ALA A 183 17.43 -4.27 0.46
C ALA A 183 16.55 -5.32 1.17
N SER A 184 15.87 -4.90 2.24
CA SER A 184 14.88 -5.70 2.96
C SER A 184 13.70 -6.09 2.08
N PHE A 185 13.09 -5.12 1.37
CA PHE A 185 12.00 -5.33 0.43
C PHE A 185 12.35 -6.36 -0.64
N VAL A 186 13.50 -6.22 -1.32
CA VAL A 186 13.91 -7.12 -2.41
C VAL A 186 14.23 -8.52 -1.89
N ASN A 187 14.80 -8.64 -0.67
CA ASN A 187 15.04 -9.95 -0.05
C ASN A 187 13.71 -10.69 0.21
N LYS A 188 12.70 -10.01 0.74
CA LYS A 188 11.35 -10.58 0.94
C LYS A 188 10.66 -10.88 -0.38
N TYR A 189 10.68 -9.95 -1.33
CA TYR A 189 10.11 -10.15 -2.66
C TYR A 189 10.73 -11.37 -3.35
N GLN A 190 12.05 -11.57 -3.23
CA GLN A 190 12.72 -12.78 -3.70
C GLN A 190 12.24 -14.03 -2.97
N ALA A 191 12.10 -14.03 -1.65
CA ALA A 191 11.63 -15.21 -0.92
C ALA A 191 10.17 -15.60 -1.29
N LEU A 192 9.36 -14.62 -1.71
CA LEU A 192 7.95 -14.76 -2.07
C LEU A 192 7.73 -14.89 -3.59
N ASN A 193 8.79 -14.81 -4.38
CA ASN A 193 8.67 -14.63 -5.82
C ASN A 193 8.06 -15.84 -6.52
N ARG A 194 7.41 -15.56 -7.64
CA ARG A 194 7.06 -16.54 -8.67
C ARG A 194 8.18 -16.62 -9.72
N PRO A 195 8.30 -17.74 -10.44
CA PRO A 195 9.37 -17.93 -11.43
C PRO A 195 9.46 -16.84 -12.50
N SER A 196 8.35 -16.16 -12.80
CA SER A 196 8.23 -15.17 -13.88
C SER A 196 8.06 -13.73 -13.37
N ASP A 197 8.19 -13.51 -12.05
CA ASP A 197 8.16 -12.18 -11.47
C ASP A 197 9.40 -11.39 -11.89
N GLN A 198 9.20 -10.08 -12.10
CA GLN A 198 10.22 -9.16 -12.59
C GLN A 198 10.27 -7.89 -11.74
N LEU A 199 11.47 -7.31 -11.68
CA LEU A 199 11.74 -6.05 -11.01
C LEU A 199 12.53 -5.12 -11.93
N THR A 200 12.23 -3.84 -11.89
CA THR A 200 13.05 -2.78 -12.47
C THR A 200 13.28 -1.68 -11.45
N LEU A 201 14.38 -0.93 -11.62
CA LEU A 201 14.79 0.14 -10.73
C LEU A 201 15.00 1.42 -11.53
N THR A 202 14.40 2.49 -11.05
CA THR A 202 14.46 3.83 -11.64
C THR A 202 14.83 4.81 -10.53
N TYR A 203 16.01 5.40 -10.64
CA TYR A 203 16.39 6.54 -9.80
C TYR A 203 15.93 7.83 -10.47
N PHE A 204 15.50 8.80 -9.67
CA PHE A 204 15.23 10.15 -10.19
C PHE A 204 15.89 11.21 -9.32
N ASP A 205 16.41 12.23 -9.98
CA ASP A 205 16.82 13.51 -9.40
C ASP A 205 16.26 14.67 -10.26
N THR A 206 17.10 15.51 -10.87
CA THR A 206 16.73 16.42 -11.95
C THR A 206 16.20 15.68 -13.19
N ASP A 207 16.71 14.48 -13.45
CA ASP A 207 16.25 13.57 -14.50
C ASP A 207 16.36 12.11 -14.01
N VAL A 208 16.25 11.15 -14.90
CA VAL A 208 16.35 9.70 -14.60
C VAL A 208 17.78 9.22 -14.86
N VAL A 209 18.74 9.87 -14.21
CA VAL A 209 20.17 9.60 -14.35
C VAL A 209 20.77 9.37 -12.96
N PRO A 210 21.64 8.35 -12.77
CA PRO A 210 21.99 7.32 -13.75
C PRO A 210 20.88 6.29 -13.90
N ALA A 211 20.89 5.61 -15.05
CA ALA A 211 20.16 4.37 -15.19
C ALA A 211 20.70 3.32 -14.19
N SER A 212 19.80 2.51 -13.61
CA SER A 212 20.19 1.41 -12.73
C SER A 212 21.12 0.43 -13.45
N ALA A 213 22.30 0.15 -12.89
CA ALA A 213 23.25 -0.75 -13.52
C ALA A 213 22.76 -2.21 -13.52
N CYS A 214 21.99 -2.60 -12.50
CA CYS A 214 21.44 -3.95 -12.39
C CYS A 214 20.13 -4.16 -13.14
N CYS A 215 19.32 -3.10 -13.21
CA CYS A 215 17.87 -3.24 -13.32
C CYS A 215 17.24 -2.09 -14.11
N ASN A 216 17.97 -1.48 -15.06
CA ASN A 216 17.41 -0.45 -15.95
C ASN A 216 16.25 -1.01 -16.80
N GLY A 217 16.35 -2.28 -17.22
CA GLY A 217 15.25 -3.05 -17.79
C GLY A 217 14.53 -3.91 -16.75
N LEU A 218 13.57 -4.71 -17.21
CA LEU A 218 12.94 -5.73 -16.38
C LEU A 218 13.91 -6.90 -16.14
N THR A 219 14.24 -7.13 -14.88
CA THR A 219 15.10 -8.23 -14.43
C THR A 219 14.27 -9.28 -13.71
N THR A 220 14.40 -10.56 -14.08
CA THR A 220 13.71 -11.66 -13.39
C THR A 220 14.17 -11.76 -11.94
N VAL A 221 13.23 -12.00 -11.04
CA VAL A 221 13.51 -12.21 -9.62
C VAL A 221 14.19 -13.56 -9.43
N THR A 222 15.49 -13.54 -9.11
CA THR A 222 16.33 -14.72 -8.88
C THR A 222 16.99 -14.63 -7.50
N PRO A 223 17.54 -15.73 -6.95
CA PRO A 223 18.25 -15.70 -5.67
C PRO A 223 19.42 -14.70 -5.62
N ALA A 224 19.99 -14.29 -6.75
CA ALA A 224 21.07 -13.31 -6.81
C ALA A 224 20.58 -11.84 -6.80
N LEU A 225 19.30 -11.59 -7.13
CA LEU A 225 18.77 -10.23 -7.31
C LEU A 225 18.97 -9.32 -6.09
N PRO A 226 18.73 -9.75 -4.82
CA PRO A 226 18.93 -8.88 -3.66
C PRO A 226 20.36 -8.33 -3.54
N GLY A 227 21.37 -9.16 -3.85
CA GLY A 227 22.77 -8.75 -3.85
C GLY A 227 23.10 -7.74 -4.95
N THR A 228 22.57 -7.96 -6.16
CA THR A 228 22.78 -7.06 -7.30
C THR A 228 22.11 -5.70 -7.09
N VAL A 229 20.88 -5.66 -6.59
CA VAL A 229 20.18 -4.41 -6.25
C VAL A 229 20.92 -3.64 -5.16
N THR A 230 21.37 -4.33 -4.10
CA THR A 230 22.14 -3.66 -3.03
C THR A 230 23.45 -3.08 -3.54
N THR A 231 24.13 -3.78 -4.45
CA THR A 231 25.37 -3.27 -5.07
C THR A 231 25.11 -2.03 -5.92
N ASP A 232 24.03 -2.02 -6.71
CA ASP A 232 23.64 -0.87 -7.53
C ASP A 232 23.28 0.34 -6.65
N LEU A 233 22.52 0.13 -5.57
CA LEU A 233 22.20 1.18 -4.59
C LEU A 233 23.44 1.80 -3.94
N LEU A 234 24.46 0.99 -3.62
CA LEU A 234 25.71 1.47 -3.03
C LEU A 234 26.58 2.28 -4.01
N ALA A 235 26.43 2.06 -5.31
CA ALA A 235 27.13 2.82 -6.35
C ALA A 235 26.52 4.22 -6.59
N ASN A 236 25.36 4.50 -5.99
CA ASN A 236 24.60 5.73 -6.17
C ASN A 236 24.62 6.61 -4.92
N ASN A 237 24.61 7.93 -5.13
CA ASN A 237 24.60 8.93 -4.09
C ASN A 237 23.53 10.01 -4.36
N PRO A 238 23.02 10.66 -3.30
CA PRO A 238 22.12 11.79 -3.41
C PRO A 238 22.72 12.96 -4.19
N THR A 239 21.93 13.56 -5.08
CA THR A 239 22.30 14.74 -5.88
C THR A 239 21.08 15.31 -6.61
N GLY A 240 21.19 16.55 -7.10
CA GLY A 240 20.22 17.12 -8.02
C GLY A 240 18.85 17.42 -7.41
N LEU A 241 17.88 17.65 -8.27
CA LEU A 241 16.51 18.06 -7.93
C LEU A 241 15.58 16.87 -7.68
N THR A 242 14.28 17.12 -7.56
CA THR A 242 13.23 16.12 -7.31
C THR A 242 12.23 16.11 -8.47
N ASN A 243 12.54 15.37 -9.53
CA ASN A 243 11.71 15.19 -10.72
C ASN A 243 10.87 13.91 -10.65
N LEU A 244 9.94 13.88 -9.69
CA LEU A 244 9.09 12.73 -9.42
C LEU A 244 8.29 12.28 -10.66
N GLY A 245 7.70 13.22 -11.39
CA GLY A 245 6.87 12.90 -12.55
C GLY A 245 7.67 12.20 -13.64
N ARG A 246 8.91 12.63 -13.91
CA ARG A 246 9.78 11.95 -14.88
C ARG A 246 10.14 10.53 -14.47
N GLY A 247 10.43 10.30 -13.18
CA GLY A 247 10.70 8.96 -12.65
C GLY A 247 9.52 8.00 -12.86
N ILE A 248 8.29 8.50 -12.69
CA ILE A 248 7.06 7.73 -12.96
C ILE A 248 6.88 7.47 -14.45
N GLU A 249 6.98 8.50 -15.31
CA GLU A 249 6.83 8.35 -16.77
C GLU A 249 7.76 7.27 -17.33
N VAL A 250 9.06 7.33 -17.00
CA VAL A 250 10.03 6.34 -17.47
C VAL A 250 9.66 4.94 -16.98
N SER A 251 9.22 4.81 -15.73
CA SER A 251 8.86 3.51 -15.17
C SER A 251 7.59 2.92 -15.78
N GLN A 252 6.61 3.75 -16.15
CA GLN A 252 5.44 3.30 -16.90
C GLN A 252 5.83 2.68 -18.25
N THR A 253 6.81 3.27 -18.95
CA THR A 253 7.28 2.70 -20.24
C THR A 253 8.01 1.37 -20.10
N LYS A 254 8.60 1.09 -18.93
CA LYS A 254 9.27 -0.18 -18.63
C LYS A 254 8.27 -1.32 -18.34
N LEU A 255 7.05 -0.99 -17.89
CA LEU A 255 6.00 -1.94 -17.52
C LEU A 255 5.04 -2.21 -18.70
N SER A 256 5.57 -2.85 -19.73
CA SER A 256 4.90 -2.97 -21.04
C SER A 256 3.97 -4.17 -21.19
N ASP A 257 4.01 -5.19 -20.32
CA ASP A 257 3.19 -6.40 -20.47
C ASP A 257 1.84 -6.29 -19.74
N PRO A 258 0.71 -6.06 -20.44
CA PRO A 258 -0.60 -5.91 -19.82
C PRO A 258 -1.15 -7.22 -19.22
N ASN A 259 -0.57 -8.37 -19.54
CA ASN A 259 -1.00 -9.67 -19.01
C ASN A 259 -0.43 -9.93 -17.60
N LYS A 260 0.60 -9.17 -17.19
CA LYS A 260 1.18 -9.21 -15.85
C LYS A 260 0.51 -8.20 -14.93
N GLY A 261 0.55 -8.45 -13.63
CA GLY A 261 0.26 -7.42 -12.64
C GLY A 261 1.37 -6.38 -12.67
N ARG A 262 1.02 -5.12 -12.94
CA ARG A 262 1.99 -4.02 -13.08
C ARG A 262 1.83 -3.06 -11.91
N SER A 263 2.92 -2.86 -11.18
CA SER A 263 2.95 -2.02 -9.98
C SER A 263 4.17 -1.12 -10.00
N ILE A 264 3.99 0.13 -9.58
CA ILE A 264 5.07 1.09 -9.32
C ILE A 264 5.06 1.37 -7.82
N LEU A 265 6.21 1.21 -7.16
CA LEU A 265 6.43 1.69 -5.80
C LEU A 265 7.28 2.95 -5.87
N VAL A 266 6.67 4.08 -5.55
CA VAL A 266 7.30 5.40 -5.50
C VAL A 266 7.73 5.70 -4.08
N PHE A 267 8.98 6.12 -3.91
CA PHE A 267 9.47 6.70 -2.66
C PHE A 267 10.01 8.12 -2.93
N THR A 268 9.67 9.08 -2.06
CA THR A 268 10.23 10.44 -2.08
C THR A 268 10.27 11.05 -0.68
N ASP A 269 11.26 11.92 -0.43
CA ASP A 269 11.43 12.63 0.84
C ASP A 269 11.04 14.10 0.81
N GLY A 270 10.49 14.58 -0.30
CA GLY A 270 10.36 16.01 -0.51
C GLY A 270 9.37 16.45 -1.57
N GLN A 271 9.28 17.76 -1.69
CA GLN A 271 8.50 18.43 -2.72
C GLN A 271 9.17 18.27 -4.08
N GLN A 272 8.38 17.96 -5.09
CA GLN A 272 8.80 18.05 -6.47
C GLN A 272 9.10 19.50 -6.85
N ASN A 273 10.26 19.73 -7.46
CA ASN A 273 10.76 21.06 -7.84
C ASN A 273 11.29 21.08 -9.28
N GLN A 274 11.02 20.03 -10.06
CA GLN A 274 11.42 19.89 -11.45
C GLN A 274 10.28 19.33 -12.30
N THR A 275 10.12 19.87 -13.52
CA THR A 275 9.11 19.40 -14.48
C THR A 275 9.58 18.16 -15.25
N PRO A 276 8.66 17.25 -15.65
CA PRO A 276 7.22 17.31 -15.42
C PRO A 276 6.82 16.90 -13.99
N MET A 277 5.89 17.64 -13.40
CA MET A 277 5.41 17.41 -12.03
C MET A 277 4.12 16.59 -12.03
N VAL A 278 3.93 15.77 -11.00
CA VAL A 278 2.63 15.15 -10.69
C VAL A 278 1.68 16.25 -10.20
N SER A 279 0.48 16.33 -10.72
CA SER A 279 -0.52 17.31 -10.27
C SER A 279 -0.93 17.06 -8.81
N ASN A 280 -1.33 18.09 -8.06
CA ASN A 280 -1.76 17.95 -6.65
C ASN A 280 -2.95 16.99 -6.44
N ASN A 281 -3.78 16.78 -7.47
CA ASN A 281 -4.85 15.80 -7.46
C ASN A 281 -4.39 14.37 -7.84
N GLY A 282 -3.11 14.15 -8.11
CA GLY A 282 -2.53 12.83 -8.42
C GLY A 282 -2.94 12.23 -9.77
N GLN A 283 -3.56 13.01 -10.67
CA GLN A 283 -4.19 12.49 -11.90
C GLN A 283 -3.38 12.74 -13.17
N ASN A 284 -2.37 13.59 -13.14
CA ASN A 284 -1.60 13.97 -14.34
C ASN A 284 -0.11 14.12 -14.01
N ILE A 285 0.74 13.92 -15.02
CA ILE A 285 2.16 14.28 -15.02
C ILE A 285 2.34 15.36 -16.09
N GLY A 286 2.61 16.59 -15.67
CA GLY A 286 2.51 17.76 -16.55
C GLY A 286 1.10 17.84 -17.16
N ALA A 287 1.02 17.77 -18.49
CA ALA A 287 -0.25 17.75 -19.22
C ALA A 287 -0.76 16.32 -19.54
N THR A 288 -0.02 15.28 -19.16
CA THR A 288 -0.31 13.89 -19.52
C THR A 288 -1.17 13.22 -18.45
N PRO A 289 -2.38 12.72 -18.76
CA PRO A 289 -3.21 12.02 -17.79
C PRO A 289 -2.64 10.67 -17.38
N ILE A 290 -2.78 10.32 -16.11
CA ILE A 290 -2.49 9.00 -15.57
C ILE A 290 -3.77 8.15 -15.66
N PRO A 291 -3.73 6.94 -16.26
CA PRO A 291 -4.88 6.03 -16.27
C PRO A 291 -5.33 5.70 -14.84
N GLY A 292 -6.61 5.91 -14.55
CA GLY A 292 -7.17 5.61 -13.22
C GLY A 292 -7.42 4.13 -12.98
N ASN A 293 -7.82 3.79 -11.75
CA ASN A 293 -8.16 2.43 -11.36
C ASN A 293 -9.26 1.82 -12.27
N GLY A 294 -9.04 0.60 -12.76
CA GLY A 294 -9.93 -0.08 -13.70
C GLY A 294 -9.84 0.39 -15.16
N ALA A 295 -9.11 1.46 -15.47
CA ALA A 295 -8.94 1.91 -16.86
C ALA A 295 -8.00 0.99 -17.66
N PRO A 296 -8.18 0.85 -18.98
CA PRO A 296 -7.23 0.15 -19.84
C PRO A 296 -5.82 0.73 -19.69
N GLY A 297 -4.83 -0.14 -19.56
CA GLY A 297 -3.45 0.29 -19.37
C GLY A 297 -3.08 0.72 -17.95
N ASN A 298 -4.00 0.70 -16.97
CA ASN A 298 -3.70 1.04 -15.57
C ASN A 298 -2.48 0.27 -15.01
N ILE A 299 -1.65 1.00 -14.27
CA ILE A 299 -0.52 0.52 -13.48
C ILE A 299 -0.77 1.03 -12.06
N LYS A 300 -0.87 0.11 -11.09
CA LYS A 300 -1.11 0.49 -9.69
C LYS A 300 0.12 1.21 -9.14
N MET A 301 -0.07 2.39 -8.55
CA MET A 301 1.02 3.14 -7.92
C MET A 301 0.86 3.12 -6.41
N PHE A 302 1.90 2.66 -5.74
CA PHE A 302 2.04 2.66 -4.29
C PHE A 302 3.02 3.76 -3.94
N THR A 303 2.71 4.59 -2.96
CA THR A 303 3.53 5.74 -2.61
C THR A 303 4.00 5.64 -1.17
N ILE A 304 5.28 5.96 -0.95
CA ILE A 304 5.89 6.09 0.36
C ILE A 304 6.42 7.51 0.48
N GLY A 305 5.83 8.29 1.38
CA GLY A 305 6.30 9.63 1.73
C GLY A 305 7.20 9.60 2.97
N LEU A 306 8.21 10.47 2.97
CA LEU A 306 9.04 10.79 4.14
C LEU A 306 8.94 12.29 4.41
N HIS A 307 8.50 12.68 5.62
CA HIS A 307 8.51 14.06 6.14
C HIS A 307 8.19 15.23 5.18
N ALA A 308 6.92 15.59 5.02
CA ALA A 308 6.57 16.80 4.27
C ALA A 308 5.46 17.62 4.96
N PRO A 309 5.67 18.93 5.26
CA PRO A 309 4.57 19.85 5.43
C PRO A 309 3.94 20.18 4.06
N GLY A 310 2.82 20.90 4.08
CA GLY A 310 2.18 21.33 2.84
C GLY A 310 1.40 20.22 2.13
N ALA A 311 1.38 20.27 0.79
CA ALA A 311 0.50 19.46 -0.04
C ALA A 311 1.09 18.13 -0.54
N THR A 312 2.38 17.85 -0.30
CA THR A 312 3.06 16.66 -0.85
C THR A 312 2.40 15.35 -0.45
N ASN A 313 2.09 15.17 0.84
CA ASN A 313 1.45 13.96 1.34
C ASN A 313 0.06 13.75 0.72
N GLN A 314 -0.70 14.83 0.54
CA GLN A 314 -1.99 14.77 -0.14
C GLN A 314 -1.82 14.37 -1.61
N MET A 315 -0.82 14.90 -2.32
CA MET A 315 -0.51 14.52 -3.70
C MET A 315 -0.16 13.04 -3.81
N LEU A 316 0.71 12.52 -2.92
CA LEU A 316 1.12 11.11 -2.91
C LEU A 316 -0.06 10.18 -2.60
N GLN A 317 -0.94 10.57 -1.68
CA GLN A 317 -2.18 9.85 -1.41
C GLN A 317 -3.11 9.84 -2.62
N ASN A 318 -3.32 11.00 -3.25
CA ASN A 318 -4.20 11.12 -4.40
C ASN A 318 -3.67 10.29 -5.58
N LEU A 319 -2.36 10.28 -5.81
CA LEU A 319 -1.72 9.48 -6.85
C LEU A 319 -1.95 7.98 -6.63
N ALA A 320 -1.74 7.50 -5.40
CA ALA A 320 -1.96 6.10 -5.05
C ALA A 320 -3.45 5.72 -5.17
N GLY A 321 -4.34 6.55 -4.60
CA GLY A 321 -5.79 6.33 -4.64
C GLY A 321 -6.35 6.33 -6.06
N HIS A 322 -5.89 7.24 -6.92
CA HIS A 322 -6.33 7.33 -8.32
C HIS A 322 -6.02 6.06 -9.12
N THR A 323 -4.89 5.42 -8.86
CA THR A 323 -4.44 4.21 -9.59
C THR A 323 -4.83 2.89 -8.91
N GLY A 324 -5.40 2.96 -7.69
CA GLY A 324 -5.83 1.80 -6.90
C GLY A 324 -4.70 1.14 -6.10
N GLY A 325 -3.62 1.87 -5.81
CA GLY A 325 -2.59 1.46 -4.85
C GLY A 325 -2.81 2.04 -3.45
N THR A 326 -1.77 2.02 -2.62
CA THR A 326 -1.82 2.48 -1.22
C THR A 326 -0.79 3.55 -0.93
N TYR A 327 -1.13 4.45 -0.01
CA TYR A 327 -0.20 5.44 0.53
C TYR A 327 0.32 4.96 1.88
N ASN A 328 1.63 5.00 2.03
CA ASN A 328 2.32 4.77 3.29
C ASN A 328 3.20 5.96 3.60
N HIS A 329 3.40 6.21 4.88
CA HIS A 329 4.15 7.36 5.34
C HIS A 329 5.03 6.99 6.51
N THR A 330 6.17 7.66 6.59
CA THR A 330 7.00 7.62 7.78
C THR A 330 7.31 9.03 8.25
N GLU A 331 7.02 9.27 9.51
CA GLU A 331 7.18 10.58 10.16
C GLU A 331 8.59 10.86 10.63
N THR A 332 9.41 9.81 10.80
CA THR A 332 10.79 9.92 11.31
C THR A 332 11.80 9.11 10.52
N GLY A 333 11.37 8.41 9.47
CA GLY A 333 12.14 7.47 8.66
C GLY A 333 12.68 6.23 9.41
N ASN A 334 12.59 6.18 10.75
CA ASN A 334 13.02 5.04 11.56
C ASN A 334 12.18 3.77 11.31
N ASP A 335 10.98 3.94 10.78
CA ASP A 335 10.01 2.92 10.39
C ASP A 335 9.83 2.83 8.87
N LEU A 336 10.82 3.30 8.09
CA LEU A 336 10.74 3.26 6.62
C LEU A 336 10.59 1.82 6.10
N ASP A 337 11.27 0.86 6.71
CA ASP A 337 11.12 -0.55 6.35
C ASP A 337 9.69 -1.08 6.63
N ALA A 338 9.02 -0.59 7.66
CA ALA A 338 7.62 -0.89 7.92
C ALA A 338 6.69 -0.36 6.82
N ALA A 339 6.96 0.85 6.30
CA ALA A 339 6.24 1.39 5.16
C ALA A 339 6.48 0.56 3.88
N PHE A 340 7.71 0.09 3.66
CA PHE A 340 8.03 -0.81 2.54
C PHE A 340 7.36 -2.19 2.69
N ASP A 341 7.21 -2.71 3.91
CA ASP A 341 6.44 -3.94 4.17
C ASP A 341 4.96 -3.77 3.87
N ALA A 342 4.37 -2.68 4.34
CA ALA A 342 2.97 -2.35 4.07
C ALA A 342 2.74 -2.22 2.55
N ALA A 343 3.67 -1.56 1.84
CA ALA A 343 3.65 -1.50 0.39
C ALA A 343 3.81 -2.89 -0.27
N LEU A 344 4.75 -3.73 0.19
CA LEU A 344 4.95 -5.09 -0.35
C LEU A 344 3.69 -5.95 -0.22
N THR A 345 3.11 -6.01 0.98
CA THR A 345 1.87 -6.77 1.23
C THR A 345 0.71 -6.24 0.38
N SER A 346 0.67 -4.92 0.12
CA SER A 346 -0.35 -4.30 -0.75
C SER A 346 -0.12 -4.56 -2.24
N ILE A 347 1.13 -4.52 -2.71
CA ILE A 347 1.53 -4.84 -4.10
C ILE A 347 1.13 -6.26 -4.45
N LEU A 348 1.30 -7.17 -3.49
CA LEU A 348 1.03 -8.59 -3.64
C LEU A 348 -0.37 -9.00 -3.12
N ALA A 349 -1.24 -8.03 -2.84
CA ALA A 349 -2.61 -8.28 -2.38
C ALA A 349 -3.41 -9.10 -3.43
N GLY A 350 -4.17 -10.09 -2.94
CA GLY A 350 -4.86 -11.08 -3.78
C GLY A 350 -3.98 -12.27 -4.20
N SER A 351 -2.81 -12.39 -3.59
CA SER A 351 -1.86 -13.47 -3.82
C SER A 351 -1.16 -13.84 -2.52
N SER A 352 -0.44 -12.93 -1.85
CA SER A 352 0.37 -13.18 -0.62
C SER A 352 1.57 -12.22 -0.67
N PRO A 353 2.16 -11.72 0.44
CA PRO A 353 2.06 -12.20 1.81
C PRO A 353 1.22 -11.29 2.69
N GLN A 354 1.04 -11.73 3.94
CA GLN A 354 0.30 -11.00 4.95
C GLN A 354 1.10 -10.88 6.24
N LEU A 355 0.99 -9.72 6.90
CA LEU A 355 1.68 -9.47 8.16
C LEU A 355 1.01 -10.26 9.29
N ILE A 356 1.79 -11.02 10.05
CA ILE A 356 1.34 -11.75 11.24
C ILE A 356 1.61 -10.95 12.50
N SER A 357 2.78 -10.34 12.63
CA SER A 357 3.07 -9.35 13.68
C SER A 357 4.36 -8.61 13.37
N ARG A 358 4.56 -7.49 14.07
CA ARG A 358 5.83 -6.78 14.14
C ARG A 358 6.07 -6.32 15.57
N ASN A 359 7.19 -6.74 16.15
CA ASN A 359 7.58 -6.38 17.51
C ASN A 359 9.00 -5.81 17.54
N ILE A 360 9.20 -4.72 18.28
CA ILE A 360 10.54 -4.23 18.66
C ILE A 360 10.79 -4.67 20.10
N THR A 361 11.84 -5.45 20.30
CA THR A 361 12.21 -6.00 21.61
C THR A 361 13.57 -5.46 22.01
N LYS A 362 13.64 -4.84 23.20
CA LYS A 362 14.93 -4.52 23.84
C LYS A 362 15.54 -5.80 24.39
N ILE A 363 16.81 -6.03 24.09
CA ILE A 363 17.52 -7.25 24.49
C ILE A 363 18.37 -6.95 25.71
N ASN A 364 18.05 -7.60 26.83
CA ASN A 364 18.82 -7.48 28.06
C ASN A 364 20.18 -8.17 27.90
N PRO A 365 21.31 -7.45 28.03
CA PRO A 365 22.63 -8.03 27.83
C PRO A 365 22.91 -9.16 28.82
N GLY A 366 23.32 -10.33 28.32
CA GLY A 366 23.61 -11.50 29.16
C GLY A 366 22.37 -12.17 29.76
N GLY A 367 21.16 -11.74 29.39
CA GLY A 367 19.89 -12.25 29.93
C GLY A 367 19.46 -13.63 29.40
N GLY A 368 20.32 -14.32 28.63
CA GLY A 368 19.97 -15.59 27.98
C GLY A 368 18.98 -15.43 26.83
N MET A 369 18.23 -16.50 26.53
CA MET A 369 17.22 -16.50 25.47
C MET A 369 15.98 -15.71 25.89
N GLN A 370 15.67 -14.64 25.16
CA GLN A 370 14.54 -13.76 25.39
C GLN A 370 13.49 -13.95 24.29
N LYS A 371 12.22 -14.02 24.67
CA LYS A 371 11.10 -14.22 23.74
C LYS A 371 10.83 -12.93 22.99
N LEU A 372 10.83 -13.00 21.66
CA LEU A 372 10.56 -11.86 20.77
C LEU A 372 9.07 -11.81 20.37
N GLN A 373 8.49 -12.98 20.07
CA GLN A 373 7.14 -13.07 19.54
C GLN A 373 6.55 -14.47 19.77
N GLU A 374 5.23 -14.53 19.86
CA GLU A 374 4.41 -15.74 19.80
C GLU A 374 3.21 -15.46 18.92
N PHE A 375 2.87 -16.39 18.04
CA PHE A 375 1.71 -16.28 17.17
C PHE A 375 1.21 -17.66 16.73
N PRO A 376 -0.10 -17.81 16.47
CA PRO A 376 -0.62 -18.94 15.72
C PRO A 376 -0.32 -18.76 14.23
N LEU A 377 -0.06 -19.86 13.54
CA LEU A 377 -0.10 -19.92 12.08
C LEU A 377 -1.21 -20.89 11.69
N ASN A 378 -2.06 -20.48 10.75
CA ASN A 378 -3.12 -21.31 10.20
C ASN A 378 -2.54 -22.41 9.30
N ASN A 379 -3.38 -23.37 8.95
CA ASN A 379 -2.99 -24.37 7.96
C ASN A 379 -2.89 -23.76 6.56
N ARG A 380 -2.39 -24.56 5.60
CA ARG A 380 -2.30 -24.20 4.17
C ARG A 380 -1.53 -22.91 3.88
N VAL A 381 -0.66 -22.47 4.78
CA VAL A 381 0.35 -21.43 4.47
C VAL A 381 1.50 -22.07 3.72
N GLU A 382 2.01 -21.44 2.66
CA GLU A 382 3.10 -21.99 1.86
C GLU A 382 4.47 -21.75 2.50
N LYS A 383 4.65 -20.54 3.03
CA LYS A 383 5.89 -20.10 3.67
C LYS A 383 5.61 -19.22 4.88
N LEU A 384 6.51 -19.32 5.86
CA LEU A 384 6.63 -18.37 6.97
C LEU A 384 7.95 -17.62 6.83
N LEU A 385 7.89 -16.30 6.81
CA LEU A 385 9.04 -15.41 6.74
C LEU A 385 9.21 -14.70 8.09
N LEU A 386 10.39 -14.81 8.68
CA LEU A 386 10.77 -14.12 9.92
C LEU A 386 11.96 -13.21 9.63
N GLU A 387 11.72 -11.90 9.57
CA GLU A 387 12.78 -10.92 9.38
C GLU A 387 13.22 -10.31 10.71
N PHE A 388 14.51 -10.40 10.99
CA PHE A 388 15.18 -9.80 12.12
C PHE A 388 15.94 -8.57 11.65
N THR A 389 15.53 -7.38 12.11
CA THR A 389 16.26 -6.12 11.89
C THR A 389 16.93 -5.69 13.18
N TYR A 390 18.25 -5.55 13.15
CA TYR A 390 19.08 -5.19 14.28
C TYR A 390 19.35 -3.67 14.31
N ASP A 391 19.72 -3.18 15.49
CA ASP A 391 20.13 -1.79 15.73
C ASP A 391 21.50 -1.40 15.15
N ARG A 392 22.22 -2.38 14.61
CA ARG A 392 23.51 -2.18 13.95
C ARG A 392 23.69 -3.14 12.78
N LYS A 393 24.64 -2.80 11.91
CA LYS A 393 25.02 -3.62 10.76
C LYS A 393 26.07 -4.66 11.12
N PHE A 394 26.07 -5.74 10.37
CA PHE A 394 26.96 -6.89 10.48
C PHE A 394 27.60 -7.22 9.15
N GLU A 395 28.85 -7.65 9.20
CA GLU A 395 29.45 -8.40 8.09
C GLU A 395 28.86 -9.82 8.04
N ILE A 396 28.90 -10.45 6.86
CA ILE A 396 28.34 -11.80 6.65
C ILE A 396 28.80 -12.82 7.72
N PRO A 397 30.09 -12.92 8.09
CA PRO A 397 30.52 -13.89 9.10
C PRO A 397 29.85 -13.66 10.48
N GLN A 398 29.64 -12.41 10.86
CA GLN A 398 28.94 -12.05 12.10
C GLN A 398 27.45 -12.35 12.00
N LEU A 399 26.83 -12.12 10.84
CA LEU A 399 25.42 -12.42 10.60
C LEU A 399 25.14 -13.93 10.62
N VAL A 400 26.07 -14.74 10.11
CA VAL A 400 25.97 -16.20 10.24
C VAL A 400 26.08 -16.62 11.71
N GLN A 401 26.86 -15.90 12.52
CA GLN A 401 26.93 -16.17 13.96
C GLN A 401 25.64 -15.80 14.71
N THR A 402 24.87 -14.80 14.27
CA THR A 402 23.59 -14.46 14.92
C THR A 402 22.55 -15.57 14.78
N LEU A 403 22.65 -16.44 13.75
CA LEU A 403 21.78 -17.62 13.62
C LEU A 403 21.85 -18.54 14.85
N TYR A 404 23.03 -18.70 15.46
CA TYR A 404 23.18 -19.52 16.67
C TYR A 404 22.54 -18.92 17.92
N GLN A 405 22.14 -17.65 17.86
CA GLN A 405 21.45 -16.97 18.96
C GLN A 405 19.94 -17.00 18.82
N ILE A 406 19.42 -17.39 17.66
CA ILE A 406 17.99 -17.45 17.37
C ILE A 406 17.50 -18.85 17.70
N ARG A 407 16.30 -18.92 18.29
CA ARG A 407 15.57 -20.17 18.47
C ARG A 407 14.13 -19.97 18.05
N VAL A 408 13.68 -20.80 17.12
CA VAL A 408 12.28 -20.88 16.69
C VAL A 408 11.71 -22.22 17.16
N LEU A 409 10.63 -22.14 17.92
CA LEU A 409 9.88 -23.30 18.39
C LEU A 409 8.57 -23.41 17.63
N TYR A 410 8.26 -24.63 17.19
CA TYR A 410 6.96 -25.03 16.64
C TYR A 410 6.36 -26.07 17.57
N ASN A 411 5.23 -25.75 18.20
CA ASN A 411 4.58 -26.59 19.21
C ASN A 411 5.57 -27.09 20.29
N GLY A 412 6.49 -26.20 20.72
CA GLY A 412 7.53 -26.49 21.71
C GLY A 412 8.78 -27.20 21.16
N ALA A 413 8.75 -27.74 19.94
CA ALA A 413 9.91 -28.37 19.31
C ALA A 413 10.78 -27.33 18.60
N ASN A 414 12.10 -27.39 18.79
CA ASN A 414 13.03 -26.48 18.09
C ASN A 414 13.10 -26.84 16.61
N VAL A 415 12.73 -25.90 15.75
CA VAL A 415 12.74 -26.04 14.28
C VAL A 415 13.66 -25.05 13.59
N THR A 416 14.49 -24.30 14.33
CA THR A 416 15.40 -23.27 13.78
C THR A 416 16.21 -23.75 12.58
N PHE A 417 16.69 -25.00 12.62
CA PHE A 417 17.51 -25.61 11.58
C PHE A 417 16.76 -25.88 10.26
N ARG A 418 15.42 -25.75 10.25
CA ARG A 418 14.58 -25.90 9.05
C ARG A 418 14.51 -24.60 8.24
N ALA A 419 14.87 -23.46 8.83
CA ALA A 419 14.86 -22.19 8.13
C ALA A 419 15.97 -22.14 7.06
N LYS A 420 15.64 -21.57 5.90
CA LYS A 420 16.63 -21.08 4.95
C LYS A 420 16.94 -19.61 5.28
N PRO A 421 18.17 -19.27 5.72
CA PRO A 421 18.54 -17.89 5.94
C PRO A 421 18.83 -17.18 4.62
N SER A 422 18.49 -15.89 4.54
CA SER A 422 18.89 -14.99 3.46
C SER A 422 19.11 -13.58 3.97
N PHE A 423 19.92 -12.81 3.23
CA PHE A 423 20.27 -11.44 3.53
C PHE A 423 20.65 -10.71 2.24
N ALA A 424 20.56 -9.38 2.25
CA ALA A 424 20.88 -8.54 1.11
C ALA A 424 22.12 -7.69 1.40
N GLY A 425 23.14 -7.83 0.54
CA GLY A 425 24.43 -7.15 0.66
C GLY A 425 25.43 -7.85 1.60
N ASN A 426 26.66 -7.32 1.62
CA ASN A 426 27.75 -7.86 2.44
C ASN A 426 27.87 -7.21 3.82
N TYR A 427 27.14 -6.12 4.04
CA TYR A 427 27.10 -5.36 5.29
C TYR A 427 25.67 -4.88 5.56
N THR A 428 24.95 -5.57 6.43
CA THR A 428 23.50 -5.40 6.60
C THR A 428 23.08 -5.55 8.05
N ASN A 429 21.95 -4.94 8.39
CA ASN A 429 21.30 -5.11 9.69
C ASN A 429 20.05 -5.99 9.61
N SER A 430 19.79 -6.67 8.49
CA SER A 430 18.64 -7.56 8.33
C SER A 430 19.05 -9.01 8.05
N LEU A 431 18.35 -9.95 8.69
CA LEU A 431 18.40 -11.39 8.43
C LEU A 431 16.98 -11.92 8.24
N LEU A 432 16.72 -12.59 7.12
CA LEU A 432 15.45 -13.23 6.84
C LEU A 432 15.58 -14.75 7.02
N LEU A 433 14.68 -15.34 7.80
CA LEU A 433 14.51 -16.79 7.89
C LEU A 433 13.25 -17.19 7.14
N THR A 434 13.37 -18.08 6.16
CA THR A 434 12.23 -18.59 5.39
C THR A 434 12.00 -20.06 5.72
N TYR A 435 10.79 -20.39 6.14
CA TYR A 435 10.31 -21.77 6.29
C TYR A 435 9.37 -22.07 5.12
N SER A 436 9.64 -23.12 4.36
CA SER A 436 8.74 -23.61 3.31
C SER A 436 8.04 -24.88 3.76
N PHE A 437 6.73 -24.94 3.61
CA PHE A 437 5.92 -26.09 4.05
C PHE A 437 5.59 -27.06 2.90
N GLY A 438 5.71 -26.61 1.64
CA GLY A 438 5.65 -27.45 0.44
C GLY A 438 7.04 -27.74 -0.12
N GLY A 439 7.46 -29.00 -0.14
CA GLY A 439 8.72 -29.46 -0.75
C GLY A 439 9.18 -30.82 -0.23
N ASP A 440 10.06 -31.49 -0.98
CA ASP A 440 10.73 -32.74 -0.61
C ASP A 440 11.72 -32.49 0.55
N VAL A 441 11.19 -32.30 1.75
CA VAL A 441 11.97 -32.37 2.99
C VAL A 441 11.71 -33.72 3.66
N ASP A 442 12.77 -34.39 4.12
CA ASP A 442 12.72 -35.73 4.72
C ASP A 442 11.71 -35.86 5.89
N VAL A 443 11.34 -34.73 6.51
CA VAL A 443 10.24 -34.65 7.47
C VAL A 443 9.43 -33.38 7.17
N PRO A 444 8.21 -33.51 6.65
CA PRO A 444 7.33 -32.37 6.40
C PRO A 444 7.03 -31.62 7.69
N LEU A 445 7.28 -30.31 7.69
CA LEU A 445 6.81 -29.41 8.74
C LEU A 445 5.43 -28.89 8.30
N THR A 446 4.42 -29.00 9.16
CA THR A 446 3.11 -28.40 8.90
C THR A 446 3.10 -26.94 9.36
N PRO A 447 2.42 -26.04 8.64
CA PRO A 447 2.33 -24.64 9.05
C PRO A 447 1.50 -24.47 10.33
N GLU A 448 0.43 -25.25 10.47
CA GLU A 448 -0.57 -25.07 11.51
C GLU A 448 -0.01 -25.30 12.91
N GLY A 449 -0.14 -24.32 13.80
CA GLY A 449 0.19 -24.48 15.21
C GLY A 449 0.76 -23.23 15.83
N LYS A 450 1.36 -23.42 17.01
CA LYS A 450 1.94 -22.36 17.81
C LYS A 450 3.42 -22.15 17.44
N TRP A 451 3.76 -20.93 17.08
CA TRP A 451 5.13 -20.51 16.77
C TRP A 451 5.64 -19.55 17.83
N GLU A 452 6.85 -19.79 18.31
CA GLU A 452 7.52 -18.94 19.29
C GLU A 452 8.95 -18.64 18.82
N VAL A 453 9.33 -17.37 18.87
CA VAL A 453 10.64 -16.90 18.41
C VAL A 453 11.39 -16.28 19.57
N PHE A 454 12.64 -16.70 19.75
CA PHE A 454 13.53 -16.26 20.82
C PHE A 454 14.87 -15.82 20.25
N MET A 455 15.55 -14.92 20.96
CA MET A 455 16.91 -14.51 20.66
C MET A 455 17.74 -14.24 21.92
N SER A 456 19.05 -14.43 21.86
CA SER A 456 20.01 -13.96 22.88
C SER A 456 21.05 -13.00 22.28
N ASP A 457 21.82 -12.28 23.11
CA ASP A 457 22.96 -11.43 22.69
C ASP A 457 24.33 -12.08 22.99
N SER A 458 24.35 -13.41 23.15
CA SER A 458 25.48 -14.13 23.74
C SER A 458 26.76 -14.09 22.89
N VAL A 459 26.64 -14.08 21.56
CA VAL A 459 27.78 -14.06 20.61
C VAL A 459 28.03 -12.66 20.03
N VAL A 460 26.97 -11.85 19.88
CA VAL A 460 26.92 -10.61 19.12
C VAL A 460 26.06 -9.64 19.91
N LYS A 461 26.66 -8.53 20.32
CA LYS A 461 25.99 -7.53 21.17
C LYS A 461 25.03 -6.69 20.36
N ILE A 462 23.76 -6.74 20.74
CA ILE A 462 22.66 -5.90 20.22
C ILE A 462 21.87 -5.36 21.41
N SER A 463 21.33 -4.16 21.28
CA SER A 463 20.48 -3.55 22.32
C SER A 463 18.99 -3.72 22.04
N GLN A 464 18.63 -3.88 20.75
CA GLN A 464 17.27 -4.11 20.32
C GLN A 464 17.23 -4.91 19.02
N VAL A 465 16.13 -5.63 18.82
CA VAL A 465 15.81 -6.32 17.58
C VAL A 465 14.34 -6.06 17.23
N LYS A 466 14.09 -5.79 15.97
CA LYS A 466 12.75 -5.79 15.39
C LYS A 466 12.53 -7.12 14.69
N LEU A 467 11.44 -7.80 15.03
CA LEU A 467 11.01 -9.02 14.37
C LEU A 467 9.71 -8.74 13.60
N THR A 468 9.76 -8.89 12.28
CA THR A 468 8.59 -8.87 11.39
C THR A 468 8.30 -10.29 10.94
N SER A 469 7.08 -10.77 11.16
CA SER A 469 6.62 -12.09 10.73
C SER A 469 5.58 -11.98 9.64
N LEU A 470 5.76 -12.70 8.53
CA LEU A 470 4.85 -12.70 7.37
C LEU A 470 4.45 -14.13 7.00
N ALA A 471 3.18 -14.32 6.66
CA ALA A 471 2.65 -15.57 6.11
C ALA A 471 2.48 -15.44 4.60
N ASP A 472 3.00 -16.42 3.85
CA ASP A 472 2.72 -16.61 2.44
C ASP A 472 1.38 -17.36 2.28
N ASP A 473 0.28 -16.63 2.52
CA ASP A 473 -1.09 -17.15 2.61
C ASP A 473 -1.92 -16.66 1.42
N HIS A 474 -2.16 -17.56 0.47
CA HIS A 474 -2.94 -17.28 -0.75
C HIS A 474 -4.43 -17.49 -0.55
N TYR A 475 -4.86 -18.01 0.60
CA TYR A 475 -6.21 -18.51 0.79
C TYR A 475 -7.06 -17.56 1.61
N PHE A 476 -6.46 -16.90 2.61
CA PHE A 476 -7.12 -15.86 3.35
C PHE A 476 -7.05 -14.55 2.57
N HIS A 477 -8.16 -13.86 2.39
CA HIS A 477 -8.20 -12.55 1.74
C HIS A 477 -8.76 -11.50 2.68
N MET A 478 -8.15 -10.31 2.62
CA MET A 478 -8.57 -9.13 3.35
C MET A 478 -8.67 -7.97 2.37
N ASN A 479 -9.89 -7.62 1.98
CA ASN A 479 -10.15 -6.50 1.08
C ASN A 479 -10.76 -5.35 1.87
N ARG A 480 -10.01 -4.25 1.98
CA ARG A 480 -10.45 -3.04 2.69
C ARG A 480 -10.92 -1.96 1.73
N THR A 481 -11.93 -1.22 2.18
CA THR A 481 -12.40 0.03 1.57
C THR A 481 -12.38 1.10 2.65
N LEU A 482 -11.65 2.17 2.39
CA LEU A 482 -11.61 3.36 3.23
C LEU A 482 -12.61 4.38 2.70
N GLY A 483 -12.98 5.35 3.54
CA GLY A 483 -13.95 6.39 3.22
C GLY A 483 -13.47 7.39 2.16
N ASN A 484 -13.74 8.67 2.39
CA ASN A 484 -13.29 9.73 1.49
C ASN A 484 -11.76 9.63 1.25
N PRO A 485 -11.27 9.51 0.00
CA PRO A 485 -9.84 9.40 -0.29
C PRO A 485 -9.06 10.68 0.00
N ALA A 486 -9.72 11.79 0.31
CA ALA A 486 -9.11 13.03 0.78
C ALA A 486 -9.89 13.57 2.00
N PRO A 487 -9.83 12.88 3.16
CA PRO A 487 -10.60 13.25 4.33
C PRO A 487 -10.12 14.59 4.90
N LYS A 488 -11.05 15.30 5.53
CA LYS A 488 -10.79 16.56 6.25
C LYS A 488 -10.92 16.35 7.75
N VAL A 489 -10.30 17.24 8.51
CA VAL A 489 -10.57 17.36 9.94
C VAL A 489 -12.08 17.56 10.15
N GLN A 490 -12.65 16.82 11.10
CA GLN A 490 -14.09 16.65 11.40
C GLN A 490 -14.90 15.76 10.44
N ASP A 491 -14.32 15.21 9.37
CA ASP A 491 -15.02 14.20 8.57
C ASP A 491 -15.25 12.92 9.39
N GLN A 492 -16.35 12.23 9.09
CA GLN A 492 -16.52 10.84 9.49
C GLN A 492 -15.77 9.95 8.52
N TYR A 493 -14.99 9.00 9.03
CA TYR A 493 -14.17 8.13 8.22
C TYR A 493 -14.71 6.69 8.27
N PRO A 494 -15.61 6.30 7.35
CA PRO A 494 -16.11 4.94 7.28
C PRO A 494 -14.99 3.99 6.85
N VAL A 495 -14.96 2.82 7.47
CA VAL A 495 -13.97 1.77 7.20
C VAL A 495 -14.71 0.45 7.04
N THR A 496 -14.43 -0.24 5.93
CA THR A 496 -14.98 -1.57 5.62
C THR A 496 -13.86 -2.56 5.41
N MET A 497 -14.04 -3.79 5.89
CA MET A 497 -13.17 -4.93 5.65
C MET A 497 -14.01 -6.11 5.17
N GLN A 498 -13.63 -6.70 4.04
CA GLN A 498 -14.20 -7.93 3.51
C GLN A 498 -13.21 -9.07 3.74
N LEU A 499 -13.66 -10.09 4.46
CA LEU A 499 -12.86 -11.25 4.85
C LEU A 499 -13.43 -12.53 4.23
N ASP A 500 -12.59 -13.28 3.54
CA ASP A 500 -12.91 -14.62 3.06
C ASP A 500 -11.70 -15.54 3.16
N TRP A 501 -11.97 -16.85 3.22
CA TRP A 501 -10.97 -17.90 3.14
C TRP A 501 -11.42 -18.90 2.09
N LEU A 502 -10.59 -19.15 1.07
CA LEU A 502 -10.96 -19.95 -0.11
C LEU A 502 -12.23 -19.46 -0.83
N GLY A 503 -12.53 -18.16 -0.76
CA GLY A 503 -13.76 -17.58 -1.30
C GLY A 503 -14.99 -17.79 -0.42
N HIS A 504 -14.84 -18.44 0.74
CA HIS A 504 -15.90 -18.57 1.74
C HIS A 504 -15.84 -17.40 2.74
N PRO A 505 -16.95 -16.69 2.96
CA PRO A 505 -16.95 -15.52 3.83
C PRO A 505 -16.74 -15.88 5.30
N ILE A 506 -15.83 -15.18 5.98
CA ILE A 506 -15.55 -15.37 7.40
C ILE A 506 -16.50 -14.50 8.23
N LYS A 507 -17.45 -15.14 8.92
CA LYS A 507 -18.52 -14.45 9.68
C LYS A 507 -18.21 -14.20 11.15
N ASN A 508 -17.22 -14.90 11.70
CA ASN A 508 -16.89 -14.91 13.13
C ASN A 508 -15.46 -14.39 13.40
N ALA A 509 -15.08 -13.29 12.75
CA ALA A 509 -13.82 -12.61 13.05
C ALA A 509 -14.01 -11.49 14.07
N THR A 510 -12.97 -11.25 14.87
CA THR A 510 -12.77 -9.98 15.56
C THR A 510 -11.90 -9.09 14.69
N VAL A 511 -12.39 -7.91 14.35
CA VAL A 511 -11.66 -6.94 13.53
C VAL A 511 -11.58 -5.63 14.31
N ASP A 512 -10.39 -5.32 14.79
CA ASP A 512 -10.10 -4.06 15.48
C ASP A 512 -9.24 -3.17 14.59
N VAL A 513 -9.53 -1.87 14.58
CA VAL A 513 -8.73 -0.87 13.88
C VAL A 513 -8.09 0.05 14.90
N LEU A 514 -6.77 -0.03 15.03
CA LEU A 514 -5.96 0.93 15.77
C LEU A 514 -5.61 2.09 14.84
N VAL A 515 -5.96 3.30 15.25
CA VAL A 515 -5.65 4.55 14.56
C VAL A 515 -4.58 5.29 15.35
N ARG A 516 -3.42 5.49 14.73
CA ARG A 516 -2.38 6.37 15.25
C ARG A 516 -2.50 7.73 14.58
N ARG A 517 -3.01 8.71 15.32
CA ARG A 517 -3.13 10.09 14.85
C ARG A 517 -1.88 10.92 15.17
N PRO A 518 -1.58 11.97 14.40
CA PRO A 518 -0.62 12.99 14.81
C PRO A 518 -0.98 13.56 16.19
N GLY A 519 0.03 13.87 17.00
CA GLY A 519 -0.17 14.46 18.33
C GLY A 519 -0.85 15.82 18.24
N GLU A 520 -0.33 16.66 17.36
CA GLU A 520 -0.76 18.03 17.09
C GLU A 520 -0.83 18.31 15.59
N ASP A 521 -1.43 19.45 15.24
CA ASP A 521 -1.51 19.92 13.86
C ASP A 521 -0.18 20.54 13.39
N LEU A 522 0.47 19.89 12.42
CA LEU A 522 1.81 20.28 11.97
C LEU A 522 1.84 21.71 11.40
N GLY A 523 0.80 22.10 10.66
CA GLY A 523 0.69 23.44 10.09
C GLY A 523 0.64 24.51 11.17
N HIS A 524 -0.18 24.27 12.19
CA HIS A 524 -0.27 25.15 13.35
C HIS A 524 1.04 25.21 14.16
N LEU A 525 1.67 24.05 14.42
CA LEU A 525 2.96 23.98 15.12
C LEU A 525 4.04 24.78 14.40
N LEU A 526 4.18 24.60 13.08
CA LEU A 526 5.17 25.33 12.29
C LEU A 526 4.87 26.83 12.24
N GLY A 527 3.60 27.22 12.04
CA GLY A 527 3.20 28.62 11.93
C GLY A 527 3.33 29.42 13.24
N THR A 528 3.19 28.75 14.39
CA THR A 528 3.32 29.40 15.71
C THR A 528 4.72 29.30 16.32
N ASN A 529 5.55 28.38 15.84
CA ASN A 529 6.93 28.27 16.30
C ASN A 529 7.73 29.52 15.87
N PRO A 530 8.39 30.23 16.81
CA PRO A 530 9.10 31.48 16.53
C PRO A 530 10.41 31.29 15.76
N PHE A 531 10.88 30.05 15.59
CA PHE A 531 12.07 29.76 14.79
C PHE A 531 11.86 30.18 13.33
N VAL A 532 12.82 30.93 12.80
CA VAL A 532 12.89 31.30 11.38
C VAL A 532 14.07 30.54 10.79
N ALA A 533 13.78 29.65 9.86
CA ALA A 533 14.82 28.90 9.17
C ALA A 533 15.68 29.82 8.32
N LYS A 534 16.97 29.52 8.29
CA LYS A 534 17.86 30.08 7.29
C LYS A 534 17.53 29.41 5.95
N LEU A 535 16.99 30.19 5.03
CA LEU A 535 16.67 29.69 3.69
C LEU A 535 17.95 29.48 2.89
N SER A 536 18.01 28.33 2.24
CA SER A 536 18.99 27.99 1.21
C SER A 536 18.42 28.35 -0.16
N ASP A 537 19.26 28.98 -0.98
CA ASP A 537 18.99 29.20 -2.41
C ASP A 537 19.53 28.05 -3.26
N ALA A 538 19.94 26.94 -2.64
CA ALA A 538 20.31 25.73 -3.36
C ALA A 538 19.15 25.30 -4.25
N GLN A 539 19.50 24.81 -5.45
CA GLN A 539 18.50 24.51 -6.47
C GLN A 539 17.50 23.43 -6.00
N ASP A 540 17.95 22.51 -5.15
CA ASP A 540 17.18 21.41 -4.56
C ASP A 540 16.49 21.78 -3.24
N ALA A 541 16.60 23.03 -2.79
CA ALA A 541 16.00 23.44 -1.53
C ALA A 541 14.46 23.34 -1.61
N GLY A 542 13.86 22.70 -0.61
CA GLY A 542 12.40 22.65 -0.48
C GLY A 542 11.80 24.03 -0.22
N SER A 543 10.47 24.12 -0.17
CA SER A 543 9.78 25.36 0.21
C SER A 543 10.27 25.93 1.55
N PRO A 544 10.10 27.23 1.82
CA PRO A 544 10.44 27.82 3.12
C PRO A 544 9.86 27.05 4.32
N GLY A 545 8.61 26.56 4.21
CA GLY A 545 8.00 25.68 5.19
C GLY A 545 8.72 24.35 5.38
N GLN A 546 9.14 23.68 4.30
CA GLN A 546 9.95 22.45 4.37
C GLN A 546 11.30 22.71 5.04
N GLN A 547 12.01 23.78 4.66
CA GLN A 547 13.31 24.11 5.24
C GLN A 547 13.22 24.44 6.73
N LYS A 548 12.15 25.12 7.16
CA LYS A 548 11.84 25.33 8.58
C LYS A 548 11.59 24.02 9.30
N PHE A 549 10.79 23.14 8.71
CA PHE A 549 10.53 21.81 9.24
C PHE A 549 11.82 21.01 9.43
N ASP A 550 12.67 20.92 8.40
CA ASP A 550 13.91 20.14 8.43
C ASP A 550 14.90 20.65 9.49
N GLN A 551 15.05 21.98 9.61
CA GLN A 551 15.93 22.58 10.61
C GLN A 551 15.41 22.38 12.03
N LEU A 552 14.10 22.50 12.26
CA LEU A 552 13.48 22.19 13.56
C LEU A 552 13.63 20.71 13.89
N LEU A 553 13.38 19.81 12.93
CA LEU A 553 13.56 18.38 13.12
C LEU A 553 15.01 18.06 13.50
N ALA A 554 16.01 18.69 12.88
CA ALA A 554 17.41 18.48 13.21
C ALA A 554 17.81 19.05 14.58
N SER A 555 17.36 20.27 14.92
CA SER A 555 17.90 21.04 16.04
C SER A 555 17.03 21.07 17.30
N ASP A 556 15.72 20.85 17.19
CA ASP A 556 14.75 21.03 18.27
C ASP A 556 14.15 19.69 18.75
N SER A 557 14.63 19.22 19.90
CA SER A 557 14.12 17.99 20.53
C SER A 557 12.67 18.09 21.02
N VAL A 558 12.20 19.28 21.39
CA VAL A 558 10.82 19.49 21.84
C VAL A 558 9.87 19.37 20.66
N PHE A 559 10.20 20.03 19.55
CA PHE A 559 9.47 19.89 18.29
C PHE A 559 9.41 18.42 17.83
N ARG A 560 10.56 17.72 17.82
CA ARG A 560 10.60 16.27 17.51
C ARG A 560 9.68 15.45 18.41
N ASN A 561 9.71 15.69 19.72
CA ASN A 561 8.88 14.95 20.68
C ASN A 561 7.38 15.18 20.45
N LEU A 562 6.96 16.38 20.07
CA LEU A 562 5.57 16.66 19.71
C LEU A 562 5.11 15.87 18.48
N LEU A 563 5.96 15.71 17.46
CA LEU A 563 5.66 14.90 16.28
C LEU A 563 5.59 13.39 16.60
N LEU A 564 6.49 12.93 17.48
CA LEU A 564 6.59 11.54 17.92
C LEU A 564 5.47 11.14 18.89
N THR A 565 4.87 12.10 19.58
CA THR A 565 3.76 11.84 20.49
C THR A 565 2.51 11.53 19.66
N LYS A 566 2.30 10.25 19.34
CA LYS A 566 1.09 9.79 18.64
C LYS A 566 0.00 9.48 19.65
N SER A 567 -1.23 9.86 19.32
CA SER A 567 -2.41 9.42 20.08
C SER A 567 -2.98 8.18 19.39
N GLU A 568 -3.21 7.15 20.19
CA GLU A 568 -3.76 5.89 19.73
C GLU A 568 -5.24 5.79 20.11
N ASN A 569 -6.07 5.41 19.15
CA ASN A 569 -7.48 5.09 19.39
C ASN A 569 -7.81 3.77 18.71
N THR A 570 -8.59 2.92 19.35
CA THR A 570 -9.05 1.67 18.76
C THR A 570 -10.57 1.71 18.60
N PHE A 571 -11.07 1.23 17.47
CA PHE A 571 -12.50 0.99 17.29
C PHE A 571 -12.73 -0.35 16.58
N PRO A 572 -13.79 -1.10 16.96
CA PRO A 572 -14.09 -2.36 16.31
C PRO A 572 -14.85 -2.16 14.99
N LEU A 573 -14.67 -3.09 14.04
CA LEU A 573 -15.57 -3.26 12.91
C LEU A 573 -16.57 -4.38 13.22
N THR A 574 -17.84 -4.13 12.95
CA THR A 574 -18.93 -5.09 13.23
C THR A 574 -19.31 -5.84 11.97
N HIS A 575 -19.42 -7.17 12.06
CA HIS A 575 -19.92 -8.00 10.96
C HIS A 575 -21.33 -7.56 10.54
N LYS A 576 -21.56 -7.44 9.23
CA LYS A 576 -22.86 -7.11 8.64
C LYS A 576 -23.43 -8.31 7.92
N GLU A 577 -22.77 -8.74 6.86
CA GLU A 577 -23.19 -9.85 6.01
C GLU A 577 -22.01 -10.39 5.22
N ASN A 578 -22.05 -11.66 4.82
CA ASN A 578 -21.11 -12.26 3.87
C ASN A 578 -19.63 -11.92 4.11
N GLY A 579 -19.17 -11.89 5.36
CA GLY A 579 -17.78 -11.61 5.69
C GLY A 579 -17.38 -10.13 5.61
N LYS A 580 -18.35 -9.24 5.42
CA LYS A 580 -18.19 -7.78 5.46
C LYS A 580 -18.27 -7.27 6.91
N TYR A 581 -17.30 -6.48 7.31
CA TYR A 581 -17.20 -5.81 8.61
C TYR A 581 -17.13 -4.30 8.38
N GLU A 582 -17.89 -3.54 9.16
CA GLU A 582 -18.01 -2.09 9.01
C GLU A 582 -17.86 -1.35 10.33
N GLY A 583 -17.27 -0.16 10.28
CA GLY A 583 -17.14 0.76 11.39
C GLY A 583 -16.90 2.18 10.89
N THR A 584 -16.89 3.15 11.79
CA THR A 584 -16.66 4.56 11.45
C THR A 584 -15.78 5.20 12.51
N PHE A 585 -14.70 5.83 12.06
CA PHE A 585 -13.82 6.60 12.91
C PHE A 585 -14.21 8.08 12.87
N ASN A 586 -14.45 8.67 14.04
CA ASN A 586 -14.84 10.07 14.20
C ASN A 586 -13.73 10.94 14.83
N GLY A 587 -12.51 10.41 14.94
CA GLY A 587 -11.39 11.05 15.64
C GLY A 587 -10.45 11.88 14.75
N LEU A 588 -10.93 12.37 13.60
CA LEU A 588 -10.17 13.25 12.71
C LEU A 588 -10.12 14.67 13.28
N THR A 589 -9.22 14.92 14.23
CA THR A 589 -9.17 16.19 14.99
C THR A 589 -8.01 17.11 14.62
N VAL A 590 -7.03 16.62 13.86
CA VAL A 590 -5.85 17.38 13.40
C VAL A 590 -5.51 17.00 11.97
N SER A 591 -4.93 17.92 11.20
CA SER A 591 -4.39 17.60 9.88
C SER A 591 -3.07 16.83 10.00
N GLY A 592 -2.73 16.05 8.98
CA GLY A 592 -1.52 15.22 8.95
C GLY A 592 -1.81 13.75 8.66
N THR A 593 -0.77 12.93 8.78
CA THR A 593 -0.85 11.51 8.41
C THR A 593 -1.27 10.64 9.58
N TYR A 594 -2.36 9.89 9.37
CA TYR A 594 -2.90 8.88 10.26
C TYR A 594 -2.43 7.51 9.77
N ASN A 595 -2.08 6.62 10.70
CA ASN A 595 -1.73 5.24 10.39
C ASN A 595 -2.84 4.33 10.91
N LEU A 596 -3.35 3.47 10.04
CA LEU A 596 -4.32 2.44 10.37
C LEU A 596 -3.60 1.10 10.52
N LEU A 597 -3.78 0.46 11.67
CA LEU A 597 -3.40 -0.92 11.89
C LEU A 597 -4.67 -1.74 12.11
N PHE A 598 -5.04 -2.52 11.10
CA PHE A 598 -6.09 -3.50 11.20
C PHE A 598 -5.55 -4.74 11.90
N ARG A 599 -6.26 -5.23 12.91
CA ARG A 599 -5.99 -6.49 13.58
C ARG A 599 -7.17 -7.41 13.35
N ILE A 600 -6.91 -8.52 12.65
CA ILE A 600 -7.90 -9.53 12.35
C ILE A 600 -7.56 -10.78 13.14
N LYS A 601 -8.56 -11.29 13.89
CA LYS A 601 -8.52 -12.61 14.49
C LYS A 601 -9.73 -13.40 14.05
N ALA A 602 -9.51 -14.56 13.47
CA ALA A 602 -10.59 -15.45 13.06
C ALA A 602 -10.25 -16.90 13.44
N VAL A 603 -11.28 -17.70 13.65
CA VAL A 603 -11.16 -19.16 13.71
C VAL A 603 -12.05 -19.70 12.61
N ASP A 604 -11.44 -20.35 11.64
CA ASP A 604 -12.14 -21.05 10.57
C ASP A 604 -12.04 -22.57 10.81
N SER A 605 -13.13 -23.31 10.61
CA SER A 605 -13.16 -24.76 10.86
C SER A 605 -12.21 -25.55 9.96
N ALA A 606 -11.89 -25.01 8.79
CA ALA A 606 -11.04 -25.64 7.81
C ALA A 606 -9.68 -24.93 7.68
N GLY A 607 -9.56 -23.65 8.06
CA GLY A 607 -8.30 -22.91 8.09
C GLY A 607 -7.54 -22.92 9.42
N GLY A 608 -8.22 -23.16 10.55
CA GLY A 608 -7.64 -23.04 11.89
C GLY A 608 -7.67 -21.59 12.41
N THR A 609 -6.76 -21.26 13.33
CA THR A 609 -6.67 -19.91 13.93
C THR A 609 -5.87 -18.97 13.02
N ILE A 610 -6.50 -17.90 12.57
CA ILE A 610 -5.91 -16.86 11.72
C ILE A 610 -5.74 -15.59 12.56
N GLU A 611 -4.49 -15.13 12.71
CA GLU A 611 -4.18 -13.78 13.18
C GLU A 611 -3.40 -13.03 12.12
N ARG A 612 -3.91 -11.87 11.70
CA ARG A 612 -3.31 -11.03 10.67
C ARG A 612 -3.39 -9.55 11.02
N PHE A 613 -2.43 -8.83 10.46
CA PHE A 613 -2.39 -7.39 10.50
C PHE A 613 -2.34 -6.83 9.07
N HIS A 614 -2.92 -5.66 8.91
CA HIS A 614 -2.74 -4.84 7.71
C HIS A 614 -2.47 -3.40 8.15
N GLU A 615 -1.51 -2.77 7.48
CA GLU A 615 -1.10 -1.40 7.76
C GLU A 615 -1.27 -0.56 6.50
N GLU A 616 -1.84 0.63 6.66
CA GLU A 616 -1.93 1.63 5.59
C GLU A 616 -1.99 3.03 6.22
N SER A 617 -1.48 4.03 5.53
CA SER A 617 -1.56 5.43 5.96
C SER A 617 -2.62 6.20 5.18
N PHE A 618 -3.20 7.22 5.80
CA PHE A 618 -3.95 8.24 5.09
C PHE A 618 -3.68 9.63 5.65
N TYR A 619 -3.55 10.60 4.77
CA TYR A 619 -3.43 12.02 5.06
C TYR A 619 -4.81 12.66 5.21
N THR A 620 -4.99 13.36 6.32
CA THR A 620 -6.16 14.20 6.59
C THR A 620 -5.80 15.66 6.39
N THR A 621 -6.56 16.35 5.55
CA THR A 621 -6.39 17.79 5.29
C THR A 621 -7.09 18.64 6.36
N PHE A 622 -6.77 19.92 6.45
CA PHE A 622 -7.44 20.85 7.37
C PHE A 622 -8.95 21.00 7.07
N ALA A 623 -9.74 21.45 8.05
CA ALA A 623 -11.22 21.54 7.99
C ALA A 623 -11.79 22.60 7.01
N GLY A 624 -10.98 23.10 6.09
CA GLY A 624 -11.25 24.30 5.28
C GLY A 624 -10.78 25.59 5.95
N VAL A 625 -10.72 26.67 5.16
CA VAL A 625 -10.29 27.99 5.60
C VAL A 625 -11.49 28.79 6.10
N ASP A 626 -11.34 29.48 7.23
CA ASP A 626 -12.29 30.46 7.74
C ASP A 626 -11.83 31.87 7.32
N PRO A 627 -12.43 32.48 6.28
CA PRO A 627 -12.02 33.80 5.81
C PRO A 627 -12.29 34.91 6.83
N ALA A 628 -13.22 34.72 7.78
CA ALA A 628 -13.54 35.73 8.79
C ALA A 628 -12.48 35.80 9.91
N LYS A 629 -11.79 34.67 10.16
CA LYS A 629 -10.69 34.58 11.13
C LYS A 629 -9.31 34.69 10.49
N SER A 630 -9.22 34.44 9.19
CA SER A 630 -7.99 34.62 8.43
C SER A 630 -7.67 36.11 8.28
N SER A 631 -6.40 36.48 8.46
CA SER A 631 -5.95 37.84 8.16
C SER A 631 -5.72 37.95 6.67
N ILE A 632 -6.61 38.62 5.94
CA ILE A 632 -6.51 38.84 4.49
C ILE A 632 -6.47 40.34 4.23
N THR A 633 -5.44 40.81 3.53
CA THR A 633 -5.34 42.21 3.07
C THR A 633 -4.92 42.24 1.60
N THR A 634 -5.53 43.13 0.84
CA THR A 634 -5.25 43.31 -0.58
C THR A 634 -4.85 44.74 -0.89
N SER A 635 -3.90 44.90 -1.80
CA SER A 635 -3.46 46.20 -2.33
C SER A 635 -3.21 46.08 -3.82
N ILE A 636 -3.55 47.12 -4.58
CA ILE A 636 -3.24 47.21 -6.01
C ILE A 636 -2.09 48.18 -6.18
N ASP A 637 -1.01 47.72 -6.81
CA ASP A 637 0.14 48.55 -7.19
C ASP A 637 0.39 48.39 -8.70
N ASN A 638 0.27 49.47 -9.46
CA ASN A 638 0.44 49.49 -10.92
C ASN A 638 -0.34 48.40 -11.69
N GLY A 639 -1.56 48.07 -11.23
CA GLY A 639 -2.42 47.06 -11.85
C GLY A 639 -2.08 45.61 -11.45
N ILE A 640 -1.08 45.41 -10.61
CA ILE A 640 -0.75 44.12 -9.98
C ILE A 640 -1.46 44.07 -8.63
N LEU A 641 -2.19 42.99 -8.37
CA LEU A 641 -2.82 42.77 -7.08
C LEU A 641 -1.86 42.01 -6.17
N ILE A 642 -1.58 42.57 -4.99
CA ILE A 642 -0.81 41.93 -3.94
C ILE A 642 -1.77 41.58 -2.80
N MET A 643 -1.83 40.31 -2.44
CA MET A 643 -2.60 39.79 -1.31
C MET A 643 -1.65 39.29 -0.23
N THR A 644 -1.81 39.75 0.99
CA THR A 644 -1.21 39.10 2.16
C THR A 644 -2.28 38.30 2.87
N ILE A 645 -2.05 37.02 3.11
CA ILE A 645 -2.99 36.12 3.75
C ILE A 645 -2.31 35.28 4.85
N LYS A 646 -2.92 35.19 6.03
CA LYS A 646 -2.60 34.21 7.07
C LYS A 646 -3.81 33.31 7.31
N PRO A 647 -3.90 32.15 6.63
CA PRO A 647 -5.08 31.30 6.68
C PRO A 647 -5.28 30.63 8.04
N VAL A 648 -6.49 30.77 8.57
CA VAL A 648 -6.97 30.09 9.78
C VAL A 648 -8.01 29.06 9.37
N THR A 649 -7.95 27.87 9.97
CA THR A 649 -8.88 26.78 9.68
C THR A 649 -10.22 26.99 10.38
N LYS A 650 -11.29 26.37 9.86
CA LYS A 650 -12.63 26.39 10.49
C LYS A 650 -12.71 25.67 11.83
N TYR A 651 -11.67 24.92 12.22
CA TYR A 651 -11.65 24.11 13.43
C TYR A 651 -10.52 24.56 14.38
N LYS A 652 -10.87 24.88 15.63
CA LYS A 652 -9.94 25.29 16.70
C LYS A 652 -9.03 26.49 16.39
N ASP A 653 -9.34 27.25 15.35
CA ASP A 653 -8.57 28.42 14.92
C ASP A 653 -7.09 28.11 14.65
N TYR A 654 -6.81 26.86 14.26
CA TYR A 654 -5.48 26.43 13.87
C TYR A 654 -5.04 27.14 12.59
N LEU A 655 -3.73 27.39 12.46
CA LEU A 655 -3.17 27.92 11.23
C LEU A 655 -3.04 26.78 10.23
N VAL A 656 -3.28 27.05 8.94
CA VAL A 656 -2.92 26.08 7.88
C VAL A 656 -1.40 25.86 7.86
N GLY A 657 -0.62 26.86 8.26
CA GLY A 657 0.83 26.79 8.39
C GLY A 657 1.59 27.06 7.09
N PRO A 658 2.93 27.08 7.14
CA PRO A 658 3.81 27.26 5.99
C PRO A 658 3.88 25.99 5.11
N GLY A 659 4.47 26.10 3.92
CA GLY A 659 4.71 24.98 2.98
C GLY A 659 3.62 24.78 1.91
N TYR A 660 2.61 25.65 1.85
CA TYR A 660 1.52 25.58 0.87
C TYR A 660 1.63 26.59 -0.28
N GLY A 661 2.82 27.17 -0.52
CA GLY A 661 3.02 28.19 -1.56
C GLY A 661 2.50 27.78 -2.94
N ASP A 662 2.81 26.54 -3.36
CA ASP A 662 2.40 26.01 -4.67
C ASP A 662 0.99 25.37 -4.67
N ALA A 663 0.28 25.45 -3.55
CA ALA A 663 -1.06 24.91 -3.41
C ALA A 663 -2.17 25.95 -3.64
N PHE A 664 -1.81 27.21 -3.87
CA PHE A 664 -2.75 28.26 -4.26
C PHE A 664 -3.13 28.12 -5.74
N THR A 665 -4.43 28.15 -6.04
CA THR A 665 -4.93 28.16 -7.42
C THR A 665 -6.10 29.12 -7.58
N VAL A 666 -6.33 29.56 -8.81
CA VAL A 666 -7.49 30.38 -9.21
C VAL A 666 -8.28 29.67 -10.30
N SER A 667 -9.60 29.73 -10.23
CA SER A 667 -10.48 29.06 -11.21
C SER A 667 -10.58 29.81 -12.55
N ASN A 668 -10.39 31.13 -12.55
CA ASN A 668 -10.41 31.95 -13.75
C ASN A 668 -9.03 31.94 -14.44
N SER A 669 -8.95 31.37 -15.64
CA SER A 669 -7.71 31.27 -16.43
C SER A 669 -7.15 32.61 -16.91
N ALA A 670 -7.95 33.69 -16.87
CA ALA A 670 -7.50 35.05 -17.18
C ALA A 670 -6.74 35.70 -16.01
N ILE A 671 -6.78 35.11 -14.82
CA ILE A 671 -6.02 35.53 -13.65
C ILE A 671 -4.83 34.59 -13.47
N LYS A 672 -3.64 35.16 -13.24
CA LYS A 672 -2.41 34.41 -13.02
C LYS A 672 -1.88 34.70 -11.62
N ILE A 673 -1.40 33.65 -10.95
CA ILE A 673 -0.58 33.78 -9.75
C ILE A 673 0.87 33.89 -10.25
N ASP A 674 1.47 35.07 -10.12
CA ASP A 674 2.83 35.32 -10.58
C ASP A 674 3.86 34.82 -9.57
N LYS A 675 3.56 34.98 -8.28
CA LYS A 675 4.47 34.65 -7.18
C LYS A 675 3.71 34.38 -5.89
N VAL A 676 4.19 33.42 -5.11
CA VAL A 676 3.80 33.22 -3.72
C VAL A 676 5.06 33.23 -2.86
N VAL A 677 5.08 34.07 -1.82
CA VAL A 677 6.15 34.12 -0.82
C VAL A 677 5.60 33.56 0.49
N ASP A 678 6.23 32.49 0.99
CA ASP A 678 5.93 31.90 2.30
C ASP A 678 6.84 32.54 3.36
N ASN A 679 6.23 33.21 4.35
CA ASN A 679 6.95 33.91 5.42
C ASN A 679 7.35 32.99 6.59
N GLN A 680 7.15 31.68 6.46
CA GLN A 680 7.48 30.64 7.46
C GLN A 680 6.66 30.67 8.76
N ASP A 681 5.77 31.64 8.94
CA ASP A 681 4.89 31.81 10.10
C ASP A 681 3.43 31.47 9.77
N GLY A 682 3.21 30.81 8.62
CA GLY A 682 1.89 30.52 8.08
C GLY A 682 1.21 31.68 7.34
N SER A 683 1.87 32.83 7.21
CA SER A 683 1.43 33.90 6.30
C SER A 683 2.11 33.81 4.93
N TYR A 684 1.40 34.28 3.91
CA TYR A 684 1.80 34.27 2.52
C TYR A 684 1.58 35.63 1.89
N VAL A 685 2.47 36.02 0.97
CA VAL A 685 2.27 37.15 0.06
C VAL A 685 2.11 36.61 -1.35
N ILE A 686 0.94 36.84 -1.95
CA ILE A 686 0.57 36.36 -3.27
C ILE A 686 0.48 37.55 -4.22
N THR A 687 1.18 37.47 -5.34
CA THR A 687 1.15 38.45 -6.42
C THR A 687 0.32 37.90 -7.57
N PHE A 688 -0.68 38.65 -8.02
CA PHE A 688 -1.55 38.30 -9.13
C PHE A 688 -1.44 39.31 -10.28
N SER A 689 -1.53 38.80 -11.52
CA SER A 689 -1.68 39.58 -12.75
C SER A 689 -2.87 39.11 -13.59
N GLY A 690 -3.14 39.83 -14.68
CA GLY A 690 -4.24 39.55 -15.60
C GLY A 690 -5.55 40.24 -15.21
N SER A 691 -6.69 39.59 -15.46
CA SER A 691 -8.03 40.15 -15.20
C SER A 691 -8.42 40.10 -13.71
N VAL A 692 -7.60 40.67 -12.81
CA VAL A 692 -7.78 40.58 -11.35
C VAL A 692 -9.09 41.21 -10.82
N SER A 693 -9.77 42.01 -11.65
CA SER A 693 -11.09 42.60 -11.38
C SER A 693 -12.27 41.70 -11.75
N GLU A 694 -12.02 40.56 -12.42
CA GLU A 694 -13.03 39.54 -12.70
C GLU A 694 -13.23 38.61 -11.49
N SER A 695 -14.37 37.94 -11.47
CA SER A 695 -14.67 36.95 -10.43
C SER A 695 -13.84 35.68 -10.63
N THR A 696 -13.38 35.10 -9.53
CA THR A 696 -12.67 33.82 -9.49
C THR A 696 -12.92 33.12 -8.15
N THR A 697 -12.53 31.86 -8.06
CA THR A 697 -12.40 31.13 -6.80
C THR A 697 -10.92 30.96 -6.50
N LEU A 698 -10.46 31.59 -5.41
CA LEU A 698 -9.14 31.33 -4.84
C LEU A 698 -9.26 30.10 -3.95
N THR A 699 -8.45 29.07 -4.23
CA THR A 699 -8.37 27.89 -3.38
C THR A 699 -6.96 27.69 -2.83
N LEU A 700 -6.88 27.05 -1.66
CA LEU A 700 -5.66 26.59 -1.01
C LEU A 700 -5.76 25.08 -0.82
N ALA A 701 -4.89 24.32 -1.47
CA ALA A 701 -4.93 22.84 -1.47
C ALA A 701 -6.32 22.30 -1.88
N GLY A 702 -6.96 22.95 -2.86
CA GLY A 702 -8.30 22.60 -3.35
C GLY A 702 -9.46 23.01 -2.44
N GLN A 703 -9.19 23.72 -1.33
CA GLN A 703 -10.23 24.24 -0.43
C GLN A 703 -10.47 25.71 -0.69
N GLU A 704 -11.73 26.11 -0.84
CA GLU A 704 -12.11 27.51 -1.07
C GLU A 704 -11.60 28.41 0.06
N VAL A 705 -10.93 29.49 -0.34
CA VAL A 705 -10.50 30.60 0.52
C VAL A 705 -11.41 31.81 0.31
N HIS A 706 -11.69 32.13 -0.96
CA HIS A 706 -12.51 33.27 -1.35
C HIS A 706 -13.13 33.03 -2.73
N THR A 707 -14.38 33.44 -2.91
CA THR A 707 -15.09 33.45 -4.19
C THR A 707 -15.61 34.84 -4.48
N GLY A 708 -15.27 35.38 -5.64
CA GLY A 708 -15.60 36.74 -6.05
C GLY A 708 -14.40 37.43 -6.67
N LYS A 709 -14.39 38.77 -6.66
CA LYS A 709 -13.21 39.53 -7.08
C LYS A 709 -12.13 39.44 -6.01
N LEU A 710 -10.88 39.23 -6.43
CA LEU A 710 -9.77 39.12 -5.48
C LEU A 710 -9.51 40.45 -4.75
N GLU A 711 -9.80 41.59 -5.38
CA GLU A 711 -9.68 42.92 -4.75
C GLU A 711 -10.58 43.09 -3.51
N ASP A 712 -11.65 42.28 -3.41
CA ASP A 712 -12.61 42.34 -2.31
C ASP A 712 -12.29 41.35 -1.18
N ALA A 713 -11.30 40.47 -1.38
CA ALA A 713 -10.90 39.51 -0.35
C ALA A 713 -10.40 40.23 0.91
N GLY A 714 -10.88 39.78 2.08
CA GLY A 714 -10.52 40.38 3.37
C GLY A 714 -11.21 41.71 3.69
N LYS A 715 -11.90 42.34 2.73
CA LYS A 715 -12.77 43.48 3.03
C LYS A 715 -14.05 42.93 3.65
N SER A 716 -14.21 43.12 4.96
CA SER A 716 -15.54 42.93 5.55
C SER A 716 -16.48 43.87 4.82
N GLY A 717 -17.55 43.34 4.19
CA GLY A 717 -18.59 44.16 3.59
C GLY A 717 -18.94 45.31 4.54
N SER A 718 -19.11 46.50 3.99
CA SER A 718 -19.40 47.71 4.78
C SER A 718 -20.47 47.40 5.81
N PHE A 719 -20.52 48.10 6.95
CA PHE A 719 -21.65 48.00 7.87
C PHE A 719 -23.00 48.08 7.14
N ILE A 720 -23.04 48.86 6.05
CA ILE A 720 -24.16 48.95 5.11
C ILE A 720 -24.43 47.61 4.38
N ASP A 721 -23.42 46.89 3.92
CA ASP A 721 -23.58 45.62 3.21
C ASP A 721 -24.02 44.49 4.15
N LYS A 722 -23.56 44.51 5.41
CA LYS A 722 -24.09 43.61 6.45
C LYS A 722 -25.58 43.87 6.72
N ILE A 723 -25.98 45.15 6.77
CA ILE A 723 -27.40 45.52 6.93
C ILE A 723 -28.20 45.15 5.68
N LYS A 724 -27.66 45.34 4.47
CA LYS A 724 -28.33 44.92 3.23
C LYS A 724 -28.55 43.40 3.19
N ALA A 725 -27.52 42.61 3.47
CA ALA A 725 -27.63 41.15 3.52
C ALA A 725 -28.65 40.69 4.59
N TRP A 726 -28.67 41.37 5.74
CA TRP A 726 -29.68 41.13 6.78
C TRP A 726 -31.10 41.47 6.31
N LEU A 727 -31.30 42.61 5.64
CA LEU A 727 -32.60 43.01 5.06
C LEU A 727 -33.05 42.04 3.98
N GLU A 728 -32.16 41.62 3.10
CA GLU A 728 -32.44 40.64 2.03
C GLU A 728 -32.80 39.27 2.62
N SER A 729 -32.16 38.86 3.72
CA SER A 729 -32.52 37.61 4.42
C SER A 729 -33.94 37.63 5.02
N LEU A 730 -34.51 38.82 5.23
CA LEU A 730 -35.88 39.03 5.68
C LEU A 730 -36.86 39.23 4.51
N GLY A 731 -36.41 39.05 3.26
CA GLY A 731 -37.21 39.28 2.05
C GLY A 731 -37.44 40.75 1.73
N LEU A 732 -36.71 41.67 2.38
CA LEU A 732 -36.82 43.10 2.15
C LEU A 732 -35.81 43.54 1.07
N PRO A 733 -36.20 44.40 0.12
CA PRO A 733 -35.26 44.94 -0.86
C PRO A 733 -34.11 45.71 -0.20
N ALA A 734 -32.89 45.59 -0.71
CA ALA A 734 -31.70 46.28 -0.18
C ALA A 734 -31.84 47.80 -0.01
N TRP A 735 -32.71 48.45 -0.79
CA TRP A 735 -32.97 49.89 -0.69
C TRP A 735 -33.73 50.29 0.59
N THR A 736 -34.35 49.34 1.30
CA THR A 736 -35.05 49.60 2.57
C THR A 736 -34.14 50.16 3.67
N ILE A 737 -32.81 49.96 3.57
CA ILE A 737 -31.83 50.60 4.46
C ILE A 737 -31.92 52.13 4.43
N TRP A 738 -32.19 52.72 3.26
CA TRP A 738 -32.30 54.16 3.11
C TRP A 738 -33.56 54.72 3.75
N LEU A 739 -34.66 53.95 3.76
CA LEU A 739 -35.86 54.32 4.51
C LEU A 739 -35.63 54.29 6.02
N ILE A 740 -34.93 53.27 6.52
CA ILE A 740 -34.59 53.16 7.95
C ILE A 740 -33.70 54.34 8.37
N LEU A 741 -32.66 54.65 7.59
CA LEU A 741 -31.77 55.79 7.85
C LEU A 741 -32.52 57.13 7.80
N LEU A 742 -33.43 57.32 6.84
CA LEU A 742 -34.29 58.50 6.75
C LEU A 742 -35.16 58.63 8.01
N LEU A 743 -35.76 57.53 8.47
CA LEU A 743 -36.65 57.51 9.63
C LEU A 743 -35.90 57.80 10.95
N ILE A 744 -34.69 57.26 11.09
CA ILE A 744 -33.77 57.59 12.20
C ILE A 744 -33.41 59.09 12.17
N LEU A 745 -33.05 59.64 11.00
CA LEU A 745 -32.77 61.07 10.85
C LEU A 745 -33.99 61.94 11.21
N LEU A 746 -35.20 61.51 10.82
CA LEU A 746 -36.44 62.20 11.13
C LEU A 746 -36.76 62.17 12.64
N LEU A 747 -36.52 61.03 13.30
CA LEU A 747 -36.65 60.89 14.75
C LEU A 747 -35.62 61.73 15.51
N ILE A 748 -34.36 61.76 15.06
CA ILE A 748 -33.31 62.61 15.62
C ILE A 748 -33.69 64.09 15.45
N TRP A 749 -34.19 64.47 14.28
CA TRP A 749 -34.65 65.83 14.00
C TRP A 749 -35.83 66.24 14.89
N LEU A 750 -36.83 65.36 15.06
CA LEU A 750 -37.97 65.58 15.96
C LEU A 750 -37.54 65.68 17.42
N ALA A 751 -36.60 64.84 17.87
CA ALA A 751 -36.04 64.89 19.22
C ALA A 751 -35.22 66.18 19.45
N ALA A 752 -34.45 66.62 18.46
CA ALA A 752 -33.72 67.88 18.49
C ALA A 752 -34.66 69.10 18.52
N ARG A 753 -35.82 69.03 17.83
CA ARG A 753 -36.87 70.05 17.90
C ARG A 753 -37.52 70.12 19.29
N LYS A 754 -37.66 68.98 19.97
CA LYS A 754 -38.23 68.89 21.32
C LYS A 754 -37.33 69.48 22.41
N LYS A 755 -36.02 69.55 22.19
CA LYS A 755 -35.04 70.20 23.09
C LYS A 755 -34.96 71.73 22.94
N LYS A 756 -35.64 72.33 21.95
CA LYS A 756 -35.71 73.80 21.75
C LYS A 756 -37.02 74.41 22.27
N LYS A 757 -37.70 73.76 23.21
CA LYS A 757 -38.81 74.34 23.98
C LYS A 757 -38.46 74.28 25.46
#